data_AF-A0A7R8ZY83-F1
#
_entry.id   AF-A0A7R8ZY83-F1
#
_cell.length_a   1.000
_cell.length_b   1.000
_cell.length_c   1.000
_cell.angle_alpha   90.00
_cell.angle_beta   90.00
_cell.angle_gamma   90.00
#
_symmetry.space_group_name_H-M   'P 1'
#
loop_
_entity.id
_entity.type
_entity.pdbx_description
1 polymer ?
#
loop_
_entity_poly.entity_id
_entity_poly.type
_entity_poly.pdbx_seq_one_letter_code
_entity_poly.pdbx_strand_id
1 'polypeptide(L)'
;SANLDRARAFAAEHPELLKVGETACSGLCDQGPGALINGHALPNLSAGRLDEVLAAMAADRPLADWPAEWFAIDDFIRHAGPLLQHRFAPGQLWDKVQAMGSDGFLAELEASGHRGRGGAGFPTHIKWRSCRDAPAEHRYVVCNADEGEPGTFKDRVLLSRHFDAVVEGMAICAEVIGARHGYLYLRGEYVTLADALQQRLDELRAVGVLGDHFSLHLHLGAGAYVCGEESALIESLEGKRGIPRNRPPFPVTHGFDGCPTVVNNVESFANAALIADHGASAFRAIGTDQSTGSKLHSVSGDVAHAGIYELPFGIAIHELLEQVGAPDAQAVLVGGPSGTLVPRSQFHRRIGWEDVATGGSLMVFARHRRLLDILGNFSHFFRFESCGFCTPCRAGTVIVDDILQSARGGHCGPRAAAQLDAARQTLSIASHCGLGHSVGDFFGRVLAEPDFAEALTPITGRGMSQLTITIDGQPVSADDGQTVLQAAHEAGVYIPHLCAHPHLSPFGSCRACMVRVNGRWQAACTHRVNDGDKVENDCSDINALRKHVIEMLFVDGNHYCPTCELSGNCQLQALAYQLGMEEPGFDLHYPVRTIDASHPQILLDRDRCIHCGLCERSHHEVDGKNAFCVGGRGEHARLEATCDSGRLADTDLDEADLAANICPVGALLHKHGNYATPIGERLYDTHTIAEIGNRYAHPLYRDPAGDADD
;
A
#
# COMPACT_ATOMS: atom_id res chain seq x y z
N SER A 1 12.79 11.20 5.23
CA SER A 1 11.94 11.87 6.24
C SER A 1 12.30 13.33 6.42
N ALA A 2 13.47 13.71 6.97
CA ALA A 2 13.79 15.12 7.22
C ALA A 2 13.64 16.06 5.99
N ASN A 3 14.13 15.66 4.81
CA ASN A 3 13.94 16.43 3.57
C ASN A 3 12.44 16.58 3.18
N LEU A 4 11.64 15.54 3.40
CA LEU A 4 10.20 15.57 3.12
C LEU A 4 9.47 16.51 4.08
N ASP A 5 9.81 16.46 5.37
CA ASP A 5 9.21 17.35 6.39
C ASP A 5 9.53 18.82 6.09
N ARG A 6 10.76 19.10 5.64
CA ARG A 6 11.16 20.46 5.19
C ARG A 6 10.39 20.91 3.96
N ALA A 7 10.24 20.06 2.95
CA ALA A 7 9.45 20.38 1.76
C ALA A 7 7.96 20.61 2.12
N ARG A 8 7.40 19.82 3.03
CA ARG A 8 6.03 20.00 3.54
C ARG A 8 5.86 21.30 4.32
N ALA A 9 6.84 21.68 5.14
CA ALA A 9 6.83 22.97 5.84
C ALA A 9 6.83 24.15 4.85
N PHE A 10 7.71 24.11 3.84
CA PHE A 10 7.72 25.12 2.77
C PHE A 10 6.39 25.17 2.01
N ALA A 11 5.82 24.02 1.65
CA ALA A 11 4.52 23.95 0.97
C ALA A 11 3.35 24.47 1.82
N ALA A 12 3.43 24.36 3.15
CA ALA A 12 2.43 24.93 4.05
C ALA A 12 2.50 26.46 4.12
N GLU A 13 3.72 27.02 3.98
CA GLU A 13 3.96 28.47 3.92
C GLU A 13 3.66 29.06 2.53
N HIS A 14 3.89 28.26 1.47
CA HIS A 14 3.77 28.65 0.05
C HIS A 14 2.92 27.64 -0.75
N PRO A 15 1.63 27.45 -0.41
CA PRO A 15 0.77 26.45 -1.06
C PRO A 15 0.51 26.72 -2.55
N GLU A 16 0.71 27.95 -3.01
CA GLU A 16 0.63 28.37 -4.41
C GLU A 16 1.85 27.93 -5.24
N LEU A 17 3.01 27.70 -4.61
CA LEU A 17 4.26 27.36 -5.29
C LEU A 17 4.54 25.86 -5.30
N LEU A 18 4.16 25.14 -4.24
CA LEU A 18 4.57 23.75 -4.06
C LEU A 18 3.43 22.87 -3.53
N LYS A 19 3.14 21.79 -4.27
CA LYS A 19 2.40 20.63 -3.76
C LYS A 19 3.36 19.47 -3.57
N VAL A 20 3.44 18.96 -2.35
CA VAL A 20 4.27 17.80 -2.03
C VAL A 20 3.43 16.54 -2.00
N GLY A 21 3.84 15.55 -2.78
CA GLY A 21 3.25 14.20 -2.79
C GLY A 21 4.33 13.14 -2.61
N GLU A 22 3.90 11.90 -2.54
CA GLU A 22 4.77 10.72 -2.55
C GLU A 22 4.49 9.92 -3.82
N THR A 23 5.50 9.21 -4.30
CA THR A 23 5.42 8.30 -5.44
C THR A 23 6.25 7.07 -5.15
N ALA A 24 5.93 5.95 -5.80
CA ALA A 24 6.73 4.73 -5.72
C ALA A 24 8.15 4.93 -6.29
N CYS A 25 8.96 3.88 -6.26
CA CYS A 25 10.33 3.88 -6.79
C CYS A 25 10.37 4.39 -8.23
N SER A 26 11.01 5.55 -8.46
CA SER A 26 11.17 6.18 -9.77
C SER A 26 12.37 5.67 -10.58
N GLY A 27 12.93 4.52 -10.19
CA GLY A 27 14.09 3.93 -10.87
C GLY A 27 15.40 4.67 -10.62
N LEU A 28 15.56 5.29 -9.43
CA LEU A 28 16.76 6.05 -9.03
C LEU A 28 17.43 5.47 -7.76
N CYS A 29 17.27 4.16 -7.51
CA CYS A 29 17.74 3.54 -6.27
C CYS A 29 19.27 3.53 -6.11
N ASP A 30 20.02 3.68 -7.20
CA ASP A 30 21.47 3.89 -7.21
C ASP A 30 21.92 5.32 -6.85
N GLN A 31 20.97 6.26 -6.87
CA GLN A 31 21.18 7.71 -6.74
C GLN A 31 20.24 8.33 -5.71
N GLY A 32 19.81 7.53 -4.73
CA GLY A 32 18.92 7.96 -3.67
C GLY A 32 19.63 8.77 -2.57
N PRO A 33 18.90 9.60 -1.81
CA PRO A 33 17.48 9.94 -1.97
C PRO A 33 17.22 10.80 -3.22
N GLY A 34 16.05 10.65 -3.86
CA GLY A 34 15.67 11.42 -5.05
C GLY A 34 14.20 11.85 -5.03
N ALA A 35 13.83 12.74 -5.95
CA ALA A 35 12.46 13.24 -6.11
C ALA A 35 12.09 13.44 -7.59
N LEU A 36 10.80 13.60 -7.88
CA LEU A 36 10.29 14.08 -9.17
C LEU A 36 9.67 15.47 -8.96
N ILE A 37 10.06 16.45 -9.78
CA ILE A 37 9.45 17.79 -9.80
C ILE A 37 8.89 18.04 -11.19
N ASN A 38 7.57 18.12 -11.29
CA ASN A 38 6.84 18.23 -12.56
C ASN A 38 7.28 17.16 -13.59
N GLY A 39 7.56 15.94 -13.12
CA GLY A 39 8.06 14.83 -13.93
C GLY A 39 9.58 14.77 -14.11
N HIS A 40 10.32 15.83 -13.79
CA HIS A 40 11.79 15.84 -13.89
C HIS A 40 12.44 15.20 -12.67
N ALA A 41 13.33 14.25 -12.90
CA ALA A 41 14.08 13.57 -11.85
C ALA A 41 15.14 14.48 -11.22
N LEU A 42 15.17 14.51 -9.89
CA LEU A 42 16.20 15.12 -9.07
C LEU A 42 16.88 14.03 -8.23
N PRO A 43 17.95 13.40 -8.74
CA PRO A 43 18.74 12.43 -7.99
C PRO A 43 19.60 13.11 -6.92
N ASN A 44 20.18 12.32 -6.01
CA ASN A 44 21.16 12.76 -5.02
C ASN A 44 20.72 13.98 -4.19
N LEU A 45 19.44 14.03 -3.82
CA LEU A 45 18.79 15.16 -3.16
C LEU A 45 19.24 15.29 -1.70
N SER A 46 20.40 15.91 -1.51
CA SER A 46 20.92 16.26 -0.18
C SER A 46 20.08 17.35 0.49
N ALA A 47 20.27 17.51 1.81
CA ALA A 47 19.62 18.58 2.57
C ALA A 47 19.95 19.98 2.01
N GLY A 48 21.19 20.21 1.55
CA GLY A 48 21.60 21.48 0.95
C GLY A 48 21.05 21.66 -0.46
N ARG A 49 21.01 20.60 -1.28
CA ARG A 49 20.41 20.67 -2.62
C ARG A 49 18.91 20.96 -2.54
N LEU A 50 18.22 20.41 -1.54
CA LEU A 50 16.82 20.76 -1.28
C LEU A 50 16.65 22.25 -0.97
N ASP A 51 17.55 22.86 -0.18
CA ASP A 51 17.46 24.29 0.13
C ASP A 51 17.63 25.16 -1.12
N GLU A 52 18.56 24.78 -2.01
CA GLU A 52 18.74 25.45 -3.30
C GLU A 52 17.48 25.35 -4.17
N VAL A 53 16.85 24.17 -4.20
CA VAL A 53 15.59 23.92 -4.93
C VAL A 53 14.46 24.78 -4.38
N LEU A 54 14.25 24.79 -3.06
CA LEU A 54 13.20 25.59 -2.42
C LEU A 54 13.46 27.10 -2.58
N ALA A 55 14.72 27.54 -2.54
CA ALA A 55 15.07 28.93 -2.80
C ALA A 55 14.82 29.34 -4.27
N ALA A 56 15.06 28.44 -5.23
CA ALA A 56 14.74 28.67 -6.63
C ALA A 56 13.22 28.81 -6.85
N MET A 57 12.41 27.97 -6.16
CA MET A 57 10.95 28.09 -6.17
C MET A 57 10.47 29.41 -5.54
N ALA A 58 11.00 29.78 -4.37
CA ALA A 58 10.65 31.03 -3.69
C ALA A 58 11.01 32.28 -4.51
N ALA A 59 12.01 32.17 -5.38
CA ALA A 59 12.41 33.22 -6.32
C ALA A 59 11.60 33.20 -7.63
N ASP A 60 10.56 32.36 -7.74
CA ASP A 60 9.74 32.14 -8.93
C ASP A 60 10.58 31.86 -10.19
N ARG A 61 11.69 31.11 -10.01
CA ARG A 61 12.58 30.78 -11.13
C ARG A 61 11.95 29.65 -11.97
N PRO A 62 11.73 29.83 -13.27
CA PRO A 62 11.25 28.77 -14.15
C PRO A 62 12.18 27.55 -14.13
N LEU A 63 11.62 26.34 -14.19
CA LEU A 63 12.38 25.09 -14.13
C LEU A 63 13.48 25.00 -15.21
N ALA A 64 13.25 25.61 -16.39
CA ALA A 64 14.21 25.65 -17.49
C ALA A 64 15.49 26.45 -17.15
N ASP A 65 15.42 27.38 -16.20
CA ASP A 65 16.56 28.18 -15.74
C ASP A 65 17.25 27.58 -14.51
N TRP A 66 16.80 26.41 -14.06
CA TRP A 66 17.46 25.70 -12.99
C TRP A 66 18.74 25.04 -13.52
N PRO A 67 19.76 24.86 -12.66
CA PRO A 67 21.01 24.26 -13.12
C PRO A 67 20.79 22.83 -13.66
N ALA A 68 21.20 22.59 -14.90
CA ALA A 68 20.95 21.33 -15.60
C ALA A 68 21.59 20.12 -14.86
N GLU A 69 22.69 20.36 -14.14
CA GLU A 69 23.35 19.35 -13.32
C GLU A 69 22.51 18.86 -12.14
N TRP A 70 21.42 19.56 -11.78
CA TRP A 70 20.49 19.07 -10.77
C TRP A 70 19.67 17.88 -11.27
N PHE A 71 19.42 17.83 -12.58
CA PHE A 71 18.61 16.79 -13.22
C PHE A 71 19.45 15.71 -13.91
N ALA A 72 20.77 15.79 -13.79
CA ALA A 72 21.69 14.82 -14.39
C ALA A 72 21.53 13.45 -13.70
N ILE A 73 21.08 12.46 -14.47
CA ILE A 73 21.01 11.06 -14.04
C ILE A 73 22.26 10.34 -14.55
N ASP A 74 23.03 9.76 -13.64
CA ASP A 74 24.20 8.98 -13.99
C ASP A 74 23.81 7.53 -14.34
N ASP A 75 24.49 6.94 -15.33
CA ASP A 75 24.33 5.51 -15.65
C ASP A 75 25.56 4.74 -15.17
N PHE A 76 25.61 4.45 -13.86
CA PHE A 76 26.74 3.79 -13.23
C PHE A 76 26.85 2.32 -13.65
N ILE A 77 27.51 2.04 -14.78
CA ILE A 77 27.90 0.68 -15.16
C ILE A 77 29.17 0.30 -14.40
N ARG A 78 29.03 -0.56 -13.38
CA ARG A 78 30.14 -1.02 -12.52
C ARG A 78 30.82 -2.26 -13.06
N HIS A 79 30.06 -3.14 -13.71
CA HIS A 79 30.59 -4.31 -14.39
C HIS A 79 29.85 -4.49 -15.72
N ALA A 80 30.58 -4.36 -16.83
CA ALA A 80 30.07 -4.58 -18.18
C ALA A 80 30.41 -6.00 -18.63
N GLY A 81 29.42 -6.77 -19.05
CA GLY A 81 29.58 -8.11 -19.62
C GLY A 81 29.32 -8.10 -21.12
N PRO A 82 29.01 -9.27 -21.72
CA PRO A 82 28.82 -9.40 -23.17
C PRO A 82 27.82 -8.39 -23.76
N LEU A 83 26.70 -8.13 -23.09
CA LEU A 83 25.67 -7.23 -23.60
C LEU A 83 26.10 -5.76 -23.51
N LEU A 84 26.61 -5.32 -22.36
CA LEU A 84 26.98 -3.92 -22.13
C LEU A 84 28.31 -3.53 -22.80
N GLN A 85 29.17 -4.49 -23.12
CA GLN A 85 30.39 -4.24 -23.89
C GLN A 85 30.11 -4.15 -25.39
N HIS A 86 29.04 -4.78 -25.86
CA HIS A 86 28.72 -4.82 -27.28
C HIS A 86 28.01 -3.53 -27.75
N ARG A 87 28.23 -3.17 -29.02
CA ARG A 87 27.58 -2.05 -29.71
C ARG A 87 27.07 -2.56 -31.04
N PHE A 88 25.79 -2.40 -31.28
CA PHE A 88 25.12 -2.82 -32.50
C PHE A 88 25.14 -1.66 -33.51
N ALA A 89 25.50 -1.92 -34.76
CA ALA A 89 25.24 -0.97 -35.83
C ALA A 89 23.77 -1.11 -36.24
N PRO A 90 23.01 -0.01 -36.37
CA PRO A 90 21.60 -0.09 -36.77
C PRO A 90 21.39 -0.80 -38.11
N GLY A 91 20.38 -1.68 -38.17
CA GLY A 91 20.00 -2.49 -39.33
C GLY A 91 20.86 -3.73 -39.55
N GLN A 92 21.95 -3.91 -38.78
CA GLN A 92 22.94 -4.96 -39.03
C GLN A 92 22.38 -6.38 -38.87
N LEU A 93 21.48 -6.59 -37.92
CA LEU A 93 21.04 -7.94 -37.55
C LEU A 93 19.83 -8.40 -38.35
N TRP A 94 19.07 -7.45 -38.90
CA TRP A 94 17.89 -7.72 -39.69
C TRP A 94 18.20 -8.63 -40.89
N ASP A 95 19.15 -8.24 -41.75
CA ASP A 95 19.53 -9.01 -42.94
C ASP A 95 19.96 -10.43 -42.59
N LYS A 96 20.65 -10.58 -41.46
CA LYS A 96 21.10 -11.87 -40.96
C LYS A 96 19.94 -12.76 -40.54
N VAL A 97 18.95 -12.22 -39.84
CA VAL A 97 17.75 -12.96 -39.42
C VAL A 97 16.88 -13.29 -40.63
N GLN A 98 16.74 -12.38 -41.60
CA GLN A 98 16.01 -12.67 -42.83
C GLN A 98 16.66 -13.79 -43.64
N ALA A 99 17.99 -13.79 -43.77
CA ALA A 99 18.73 -14.86 -44.42
C ALA A 99 18.60 -16.21 -43.69
N MET A 100 18.51 -16.19 -42.35
CA MET A 100 18.29 -17.37 -41.51
C MET A 100 16.84 -17.88 -41.57
N GLY A 101 15.88 -16.98 -41.81
CA GLY A 101 14.45 -17.24 -41.79
C GLY A 101 13.88 -17.36 -40.36
N SER A 102 12.58 -17.07 -40.22
CA SER A 102 11.89 -17.04 -38.92
C SER A 102 11.98 -18.37 -38.15
N ASP A 103 11.88 -19.51 -38.84
CA ASP A 103 12.05 -20.83 -38.21
C ASP A 103 13.48 -21.09 -37.74
N GLY A 104 14.47 -20.66 -38.53
CA GLY A 104 15.87 -20.79 -38.17
C GLY A 104 16.21 -19.97 -36.94
N PHE A 105 15.73 -18.72 -36.87
CA PHE A 105 15.97 -17.89 -35.69
C PHE A 105 15.20 -18.38 -34.45
N LEU A 106 13.97 -18.89 -34.58
CA LEU A 106 13.30 -19.54 -33.44
C LEU A 106 14.08 -20.74 -32.91
N ALA A 107 14.69 -21.53 -33.79
CA ALA A 107 15.53 -22.66 -33.38
C ALA A 107 16.80 -22.19 -32.67
N GLU A 108 17.45 -21.12 -33.13
CA GLU A 108 18.57 -20.49 -32.41
C GLU A 108 18.13 -19.95 -31.04
N LEU A 109 16.99 -19.25 -30.97
CA LEU A 109 16.46 -18.73 -29.72
C LEU A 109 16.10 -19.85 -28.72
N GLU A 110 15.58 -20.97 -29.22
CA GLU A 110 15.34 -22.19 -28.43
C GLU A 110 16.66 -22.81 -27.93
N ALA A 111 17.63 -23.01 -28.83
CA ALA A 111 18.93 -23.58 -28.49
C ALA A 111 19.71 -22.74 -27.46
N SER A 112 19.55 -21.40 -27.52
CA SER A 112 20.19 -20.48 -26.57
C SER A 112 19.70 -20.67 -25.13
N GLY A 113 18.52 -21.29 -24.94
CA GLY A 113 17.87 -21.40 -23.64
C GLY A 113 17.36 -20.06 -23.09
N HIS A 114 17.27 -19.00 -23.91
CA HIS A 114 16.91 -17.67 -23.44
C HIS A 114 15.50 -17.64 -22.80
N ARG A 115 15.45 -17.03 -21.61
CA ARG A 115 14.24 -16.85 -20.81
C ARG A 115 14.01 -15.37 -20.54
N GLY A 116 12.74 -14.97 -20.52
CA GLY A 116 12.29 -13.60 -20.28
C GLY A 116 12.96 -12.95 -19.06
N ARG A 117 13.49 -11.74 -19.23
CA ARG A 117 14.31 -11.03 -18.22
C ARG A 117 13.52 -10.11 -17.29
N GLY A 118 12.20 -10.03 -17.45
CA GLY A 118 11.29 -9.24 -16.61
C GLY A 118 10.87 -9.89 -15.29
N GLY A 119 11.40 -11.06 -14.93
CA GLY A 119 11.17 -11.71 -13.62
C GLY A 119 10.40 -13.04 -13.66
N ALA A 120 9.49 -13.24 -14.62
CA ALA A 120 8.75 -14.50 -14.75
C ALA A 120 9.59 -15.66 -15.34
N GLY A 121 10.67 -15.34 -16.07
CA GLY A 121 11.53 -16.35 -16.68
C GLY A 121 10.82 -17.26 -17.70
N PHE A 122 9.78 -16.80 -18.41
CA PHE A 122 9.14 -17.66 -19.41
C PHE A 122 10.06 -17.86 -20.64
N PRO A 123 10.18 -19.07 -21.22
CA PRO A 123 11.02 -19.31 -22.39
C PRO A 123 10.60 -18.44 -23.59
N THR A 124 11.51 -17.61 -24.10
CA THR A 124 11.17 -16.58 -25.09
C THR A 124 10.76 -17.18 -26.43
N HIS A 125 11.44 -18.25 -26.87
CA HIS A 125 11.10 -18.97 -28.11
C HIS A 125 9.67 -19.54 -28.10
N ILE A 126 9.20 -20.07 -26.97
CA ILE A 126 7.82 -20.57 -26.84
C ILE A 126 6.84 -19.41 -27.02
N LYS A 127 7.07 -18.29 -26.33
CA LYS A 127 6.18 -17.11 -26.41
C LYS A 127 6.08 -16.58 -27.84
N TRP A 128 7.22 -16.47 -28.53
CA TRP A 128 7.26 -15.98 -29.92
C TRP A 128 6.60 -16.96 -30.89
N ARG A 129 6.88 -18.26 -30.75
CA ARG A 129 6.24 -19.31 -31.55
C ARG A 129 4.72 -19.31 -31.35
N SER A 130 4.23 -19.24 -30.12
CA SER A 130 2.79 -19.18 -29.84
C SER A 130 2.11 -17.98 -30.49
N CYS A 131 2.73 -16.80 -30.47
CA CYS A 131 2.18 -15.62 -31.13
C CYS A 131 2.21 -15.72 -32.65
N ARG A 132 3.30 -16.24 -33.21
CA ARG A 132 3.44 -16.45 -34.65
C ARG A 132 2.37 -17.41 -35.18
N ASP A 133 2.18 -18.52 -34.49
CA ASP A 133 1.33 -19.63 -34.93
C ASP A 133 -0.17 -19.36 -34.64
N ALA A 134 -0.51 -18.34 -33.85
CA ALA A 134 -1.89 -17.95 -33.57
C ALA A 134 -2.60 -17.39 -34.84
N PRO A 135 -3.80 -17.84 -35.22
CA PRO A 135 -4.48 -17.33 -36.42
C PRO A 135 -4.86 -15.84 -36.28
N ALA A 136 -4.28 -14.96 -37.08
CA ALA A 136 -4.71 -13.56 -37.24
C ALA A 136 -4.03 -12.92 -38.46
N GLU A 137 -4.64 -11.86 -38.98
CA GLU A 137 -4.08 -11.04 -40.07
C GLU A 137 -3.01 -10.06 -39.57
N HIS A 138 -3.17 -9.55 -38.34
CA HIS A 138 -2.27 -8.59 -37.71
C HIS A 138 -1.67 -9.14 -36.42
N ARG A 139 -0.48 -8.64 -36.07
CA ARG A 139 0.27 -8.98 -34.85
C ARG A 139 1.05 -7.77 -34.36
N TYR A 140 1.34 -7.77 -33.07
CA TYR A 140 2.03 -6.66 -32.43
C TYR A 140 3.22 -7.13 -31.58
N VAL A 141 4.25 -6.28 -31.52
CA VAL A 141 5.38 -6.43 -30.59
C VAL A 141 5.31 -5.29 -29.57
N VAL A 142 5.35 -5.60 -28.29
CA VAL A 142 5.34 -4.61 -27.23
C VAL A 142 6.57 -4.79 -26.34
N CYS A 143 7.34 -3.72 -26.20
CA CYS A 143 8.43 -3.61 -25.24
C CYS A 143 7.90 -3.00 -23.95
N ASN A 144 7.92 -3.81 -22.91
CA ASN A 144 7.60 -3.41 -21.56
C ASN A 144 8.82 -2.74 -20.93
N ALA A 145 8.83 -1.41 -20.96
CA ALA A 145 9.73 -0.52 -20.24
C ALA A 145 9.03 0.14 -19.04
N ASP A 146 8.01 -0.52 -18.48
CA ASP A 146 7.40 -0.17 -17.20
C ASP A 146 8.20 -0.81 -16.06
N GLU A 147 9.44 -0.34 -15.87
CA GLU A 147 10.38 -0.83 -14.85
C GLU A 147 9.95 -0.39 -13.44
N GLY A 148 8.76 -0.80 -13.01
CA GLY A 148 8.13 -0.35 -11.77
C GLY A 148 8.61 -1.08 -10.51
N GLU A 149 9.21 -2.27 -10.63
CA GLU A 149 9.65 -3.07 -9.48
C GLU A 149 10.72 -2.31 -8.67
N PRO A 150 10.49 -2.02 -7.37
CA PRO A 150 11.42 -1.23 -6.58
C PRO A 150 12.85 -1.80 -6.57
N GLY A 151 13.84 -0.89 -6.65
CA GLY A 151 15.26 -1.25 -6.77
C GLY A 151 15.74 -1.57 -8.18
N THR A 152 14.85 -1.60 -9.19
CA THR A 152 15.22 -1.86 -10.59
C THR A 152 15.47 -0.57 -11.36
N PHE A 153 16.57 -0.52 -12.13
CA PHE A 153 16.96 0.61 -13.00
C PHE A 153 17.85 0.15 -14.18
N LYS A 154 17.85 -1.15 -14.51
CA LYS A 154 18.66 -1.74 -15.60
C LYS A 154 18.11 -1.36 -16.97
N ASP A 155 16.79 -1.24 -17.09
CA ASP A 155 16.12 -0.92 -18.33
C ASP A 155 16.30 0.57 -18.63
N ARG A 156 16.29 1.45 -17.60
CA ARG A 156 16.74 2.85 -17.72
C ARG A 156 18.10 2.94 -18.40
N VAL A 157 19.09 2.18 -17.92
CA VAL A 157 20.46 2.19 -18.46
C VAL A 157 20.50 1.61 -19.87
N LEU A 158 19.77 0.52 -20.15
CA LEU A 158 19.68 -0.03 -21.50
C LEU A 158 19.05 0.96 -22.49
N LEU A 159 17.97 1.64 -22.10
CA LEU A 159 17.31 2.66 -22.92
C LEU A 159 18.20 3.90 -23.13
N SER A 160 18.97 4.30 -22.13
CA SER A 160 19.88 5.45 -22.22
C SER A 160 21.14 5.15 -23.06
N ARG A 161 21.75 3.97 -22.87
CA ARG A 161 23.10 3.68 -23.39
C ARG A 161 23.15 2.62 -24.50
N HIS A 162 22.11 1.80 -24.62
CA HIS A 162 22.07 0.61 -25.48
C HIS A 162 20.75 0.48 -26.24
N PHE A 163 20.09 1.61 -26.54
CA PHE A 163 18.75 1.60 -27.12
C PHE A 163 18.67 0.85 -28.45
N ASP A 164 19.70 0.99 -29.30
CA ASP A 164 19.77 0.29 -30.58
C ASP A 164 19.67 -1.24 -30.41
N ALA A 165 20.25 -1.82 -29.36
CA ALA A 165 20.13 -3.26 -29.07
C ALA A 165 18.67 -3.69 -28.84
N VAL A 166 17.91 -2.84 -28.14
CA VAL A 166 16.50 -3.07 -27.83
C VAL A 166 15.69 -2.99 -29.12
N VAL A 167 15.92 -1.97 -29.94
CA VAL A 167 15.23 -1.78 -31.23
C VAL A 167 15.51 -2.93 -32.19
N GLU A 168 16.77 -3.36 -32.33
CA GLU A 168 17.13 -4.54 -33.13
C GLU A 168 16.38 -5.78 -32.66
N GLY A 169 16.36 -6.04 -31.35
CA GLY A 169 15.63 -7.17 -30.78
C GLY A 169 14.13 -7.14 -31.06
N MET A 170 13.52 -5.95 -31.01
CA MET A 170 12.11 -5.76 -31.34
C MET A 170 11.84 -6.00 -32.83
N ALA A 171 12.70 -5.50 -33.71
CA ALA A 171 12.60 -5.73 -35.15
C ALA A 171 12.72 -7.23 -35.48
N ILE A 172 13.71 -7.91 -34.90
CA ILE A 172 13.89 -9.36 -35.04
C ILE A 172 12.64 -10.12 -34.58
N CYS A 173 12.05 -9.73 -33.44
CA CYS A 173 10.78 -10.30 -32.99
C CYS A 173 9.66 -10.10 -34.00
N ALA A 174 9.54 -8.88 -34.54
CA ALA A 174 8.52 -8.53 -35.52
C ALA A 174 8.63 -9.39 -36.78
N GLU A 175 9.85 -9.61 -37.29
CA GLU A 175 10.08 -10.49 -38.44
C GLU A 175 9.72 -11.95 -38.14
N VAL A 176 10.11 -12.43 -36.95
CA VAL A 176 9.85 -13.82 -36.56
C VAL A 176 8.35 -14.09 -36.45
N ILE A 177 7.59 -13.18 -35.82
CA ILE A 177 6.17 -13.38 -35.60
C ILE A 177 5.30 -12.91 -36.78
N GLY A 178 5.83 -12.07 -37.67
CA GLY A 178 5.09 -11.44 -38.76
C GLY A 178 4.32 -10.18 -38.35
N ALA A 179 4.83 -9.42 -37.38
CA ALA A 179 4.25 -8.13 -36.99
C ALA A 179 4.78 -6.98 -37.86
N ARG A 180 3.96 -5.94 -38.04
CA ARG A 180 4.34 -4.69 -38.73
C ARG A 180 4.41 -3.49 -37.80
N HIS A 181 3.76 -3.58 -36.65
CA HIS A 181 3.67 -2.50 -35.68
C HIS A 181 4.15 -2.98 -34.31
N GLY A 182 4.82 -2.09 -33.60
CA GLY A 182 5.18 -2.32 -32.22
C GLY A 182 5.19 -1.06 -31.37
N TYR A 183 5.18 -1.27 -30.06
CA TYR A 183 5.10 -0.20 -29.07
C TYR A 183 6.20 -0.36 -28.03
N LEU A 184 6.93 0.71 -27.75
CA LEU A 184 7.75 0.84 -26.56
C LEU A 184 6.91 1.54 -25.50
N TYR A 185 6.42 0.79 -24.52
CA TYR A 185 5.66 1.32 -23.39
C TYR A 185 6.63 1.76 -22.30
N LEU A 186 6.87 3.06 -22.20
CA LEU A 186 7.82 3.70 -21.27
C LEU A 186 7.07 4.22 -20.05
N ARG A 187 7.52 3.89 -18.83
CA ARG A 187 6.91 4.45 -17.61
C ARG A 187 6.94 5.98 -17.56
N GLY A 188 5.96 6.57 -16.88
CA GLY A 188 5.82 8.02 -16.76
C GLY A 188 7.00 8.71 -16.07
N GLU A 189 7.66 8.01 -15.13
CA GLU A 189 8.81 8.52 -14.39
C GLU A 189 10.07 8.64 -15.25
N TYR A 190 10.10 8.01 -16.42
CA TYR A 190 11.18 8.13 -17.41
C TYR A 190 10.84 9.13 -18.52
N VAL A 191 9.90 10.06 -18.28
CA VAL A 191 9.53 11.11 -19.25
C VAL A 191 10.73 11.89 -19.78
N THR A 192 11.78 12.08 -18.98
CA THR A 192 13.01 12.78 -19.41
C THR A 192 13.82 12.01 -20.46
N LEU A 193 13.61 10.69 -20.60
CA LEU A 193 14.21 9.89 -21.68
C LEU A 193 13.36 9.92 -22.96
N ALA A 194 12.08 10.32 -22.89
CA ALA A 194 11.14 10.18 -24.00
C ALA A 194 11.58 10.92 -25.26
N ASP A 195 12.04 12.17 -25.13
CA ASP A 195 12.47 12.99 -26.27
C ASP A 195 13.70 12.40 -26.97
N ALA A 196 14.71 11.96 -26.20
CA ALA A 196 15.92 11.35 -26.75
C ALA A 196 15.62 10.01 -27.45
N LEU A 197 14.74 9.20 -26.85
CA LEU A 197 14.29 7.94 -27.45
C LEU A 197 13.50 8.20 -28.73
N GLN A 198 12.58 9.17 -28.73
CA GLN A 198 11.79 9.54 -29.90
C GLN A 198 12.68 10.06 -31.03
N GLN A 199 13.64 10.94 -30.73
CA GLN A 199 14.63 11.41 -31.69
C GLN A 199 15.40 10.23 -32.30
N ARG A 200 15.87 9.28 -31.47
CA ARG A 200 16.59 8.11 -31.97
C ARG A 200 15.72 7.22 -32.86
N LEU A 201 14.45 7.03 -32.53
CA LEU A 201 13.50 6.31 -33.40
C LEU A 201 13.34 7.02 -34.76
N ASP A 202 13.28 8.36 -34.77
CA ASP A 202 13.19 9.14 -36.01
C ASP A 202 14.45 9.04 -36.87
N GLU A 203 15.63 9.05 -36.25
CA GLU A 203 16.90 8.79 -36.94
C GLU A 203 16.91 7.40 -37.60
N LEU A 204 16.46 6.37 -36.88
CA LEU A 204 16.38 5.00 -37.38
C LEU A 204 15.38 4.84 -38.53
N ARG A 205 14.27 5.58 -38.50
CA ARG A 205 13.33 5.67 -39.63
C ARG A 205 13.97 6.35 -40.84
N ALA A 206 14.71 7.43 -40.64
CA ALA A 206 15.36 8.17 -41.72
C ALA A 206 16.43 7.35 -42.47
N VAL A 207 17.09 6.41 -41.79
CA VAL A 207 18.06 5.49 -42.40
C VAL A 207 17.46 4.15 -42.84
N GLY A 208 16.14 3.98 -42.75
CA GLY A 208 15.42 2.80 -43.25
C GLY A 208 15.53 1.55 -42.37
N VAL A 209 16.02 1.66 -41.14
CA VAL A 209 16.04 0.54 -40.16
C VAL A 209 14.63 0.28 -39.62
N LEU A 210 13.85 1.35 -39.43
CA LEU A 210 12.44 1.31 -39.07
C LEU A 210 11.58 1.94 -40.19
N GLY A 211 10.29 1.65 -40.20
CA GLY A 211 9.33 2.19 -41.17
C GLY A 211 8.65 1.06 -41.96
N ASP A 212 9.12 0.81 -43.18
CA ASP A 212 8.47 -0.05 -44.17
C ASP A 212 8.24 -1.49 -43.69
N HIS A 213 9.21 -2.07 -42.98
CA HIS A 213 9.15 -3.46 -42.50
C HIS A 213 8.60 -3.57 -41.07
N PHE A 214 8.94 -2.61 -40.22
CA PHE A 214 8.50 -2.55 -38.83
C PHE A 214 8.43 -1.10 -38.34
N SER A 215 7.24 -0.69 -37.90
CA SER A 215 6.98 0.62 -37.32
C SER A 215 6.90 0.53 -35.79
N LEU A 216 7.85 1.15 -35.11
CA LEU A 216 7.92 1.20 -33.65
C LEU A 216 7.44 2.58 -33.14
N HIS A 217 6.50 2.58 -32.21
CA HIS A 217 5.92 3.78 -31.59
C HIS A 217 6.29 3.87 -30.11
N LEU A 218 6.66 5.05 -29.63
CA LEU A 218 6.83 5.32 -28.20
C LEU A 218 5.47 5.64 -27.58
N HIS A 219 5.15 5.00 -26.45
CA HIS A 219 3.97 5.28 -25.65
C HIS A 219 4.38 5.55 -24.21
N LEU A 220 3.97 6.68 -23.64
CA LEU A 220 4.28 7.07 -22.27
C LEU A 220 3.16 6.62 -21.32
N GLY A 221 3.50 5.86 -20.29
CA GLY A 221 2.62 5.45 -19.21
C GLY A 221 2.36 6.56 -18.20
N ALA A 222 1.46 6.30 -17.24
CA ALA A 222 0.95 7.30 -16.29
C ALA A 222 1.26 7.00 -14.81
N GLY A 223 2.28 6.19 -14.52
CA GLY A 223 2.77 5.94 -13.15
C GLY A 223 1.93 4.93 -12.36
N ALA A 224 1.89 3.67 -12.81
CA ALA A 224 1.22 2.59 -12.09
C ALA A 224 2.02 1.29 -12.21
N TYR A 225 2.53 0.75 -11.10
CA TYR A 225 3.36 -0.46 -11.08
C TYR A 225 2.65 -1.67 -11.71
N VAL A 226 1.33 -1.78 -11.52
CA VAL A 226 0.54 -2.88 -12.08
C VAL A 226 0.57 -2.92 -13.62
N CYS A 227 0.84 -1.79 -14.30
CA CYS A 227 1.02 -1.75 -15.75
C CYS A 227 2.30 -2.46 -16.21
N GLY A 228 3.18 -2.88 -15.31
CA GLY A 228 4.26 -3.82 -15.62
C GLY A 228 3.75 -5.25 -15.87
N GLU A 229 2.52 -5.58 -15.46
CA GLU A 229 1.86 -6.83 -15.77
C GLU A 229 1.42 -6.85 -17.25
N GLU A 230 1.71 -7.95 -17.95
CA GLU A 230 1.60 -8.05 -19.40
C GLU A 230 0.24 -7.61 -19.99
N SER A 231 -0.87 -7.99 -19.35
CA SER A 231 -2.21 -7.68 -19.82
C SER A 231 -2.72 -6.33 -19.33
N ALA A 232 -2.31 -5.88 -18.14
CA ALA A 232 -2.59 -4.52 -17.66
C ALA A 232 -1.88 -3.47 -18.52
N LEU A 233 -0.65 -3.75 -18.97
CA LEU A 233 0.08 -2.92 -19.94
C LEU A 233 -0.72 -2.74 -21.22
N ILE A 234 -1.27 -3.83 -21.75
CA ILE A 234 -2.08 -3.81 -22.97
C ILE A 234 -3.36 -3.00 -22.77
N GLU A 235 -4.06 -3.16 -21.63
CA GLU A 235 -5.22 -2.33 -21.31
C GLU A 235 -4.86 -0.84 -21.27
N SER A 236 -3.71 -0.49 -20.69
CA SER A 236 -3.22 0.89 -20.67
C SER A 236 -2.89 1.41 -22.08
N LEU A 237 -2.24 0.60 -22.92
CA LEU A 237 -1.99 0.93 -24.34
C LEU A 237 -3.27 1.18 -25.13
N GLU A 238 -4.34 0.45 -24.80
CA GLU A 238 -5.68 0.62 -25.38
C GLU A 238 -6.47 1.80 -24.78
N GLY A 239 -5.85 2.60 -23.90
CA GLY A 239 -6.48 3.77 -23.27
C GLY A 239 -7.47 3.41 -22.16
N LYS A 240 -7.41 2.18 -21.64
CA LYS A 240 -8.24 1.71 -20.52
C LYS A 240 -7.46 1.75 -19.22
N ARG A 241 -8.14 1.52 -18.10
CA ARG A 241 -7.47 1.35 -16.81
C ARG A 241 -6.60 0.09 -16.84
N GLY A 242 -5.38 0.16 -16.32
CA GLY A 242 -4.43 -0.96 -16.24
C GLY A 242 -4.85 -2.07 -15.27
N ILE A 243 -5.95 -2.76 -15.57
CA ILE A 243 -6.46 -3.90 -14.81
C ILE A 243 -6.06 -5.18 -15.57
N PRO A 244 -5.38 -6.14 -14.92
CA PRO A 244 -5.04 -7.41 -15.58
C PRO A 244 -6.26 -8.15 -16.13
N ARG A 245 -6.17 -8.65 -17.36
CA ARG A 245 -7.25 -9.38 -18.03
C ARG A 245 -7.46 -10.77 -17.43
N ASN A 246 -8.67 -11.31 -17.58
CA ASN A 246 -8.94 -12.73 -17.35
C ASN A 246 -8.19 -13.57 -18.39
N ARG A 247 -7.39 -14.54 -17.93
CA ARG A 247 -6.64 -15.46 -18.79
C ARG A 247 -7.07 -16.90 -18.50
N PRO A 248 -7.29 -17.75 -19.52
CA PRO A 248 -7.25 -17.45 -20.96
C PRO A 248 -8.43 -16.54 -21.43
N PRO A 249 -8.29 -15.85 -22.60
CA PRO A 249 -7.18 -15.93 -23.56
C PRO A 249 -5.92 -15.17 -23.13
N PHE A 250 -4.75 -15.65 -23.58
CA PHE A 250 -3.45 -15.03 -23.30
C PHE A 250 -3.11 -13.97 -24.38
N PRO A 251 -2.25 -12.97 -24.07
CA PRO A 251 -1.84 -11.94 -25.02
C PRO A 251 -1.27 -12.47 -26.34
N VAL A 252 -0.56 -13.60 -26.30
CA VAL A 252 -0.02 -14.26 -27.51
C VAL A 252 -1.11 -14.77 -28.46
N THR A 253 -2.37 -14.82 -28.05
CA THR A 253 -3.51 -15.09 -28.96
C THR A 253 -4.44 -13.89 -29.09
N HIS A 254 -4.73 -13.20 -27.98
CA HIS A 254 -5.62 -12.04 -27.92
C HIS A 254 -5.01 -10.95 -27.01
N GLY A 255 -4.10 -10.18 -27.57
CA GLY A 255 -3.40 -9.08 -26.92
C GLY A 255 -3.96 -7.71 -27.32
N PHE A 256 -3.08 -6.83 -27.77
CA PHE A 256 -3.43 -5.46 -28.18
C PHE A 256 -4.39 -5.49 -29.37
N ASP A 257 -5.49 -4.74 -29.24
CA ASP A 257 -6.56 -4.66 -30.23
C ASP A 257 -7.13 -6.05 -30.61
N GLY A 258 -7.17 -6.94 -29.61
CA GLY A 258 -7.62 -8.33 -29.77
C GLY A 258 -6.70 -9.22 -30.60
N CYS A 259 -5.55 -8.73 -31.07
CA CYS A 259 -4.64 -9.45 -31.96
C CYS A 259 -3.50 -10.15 -31.19
N PRO A 260 -2.92 -11.24 -31.73
CA PRO A 260 -1.74 -11.88 -31.15
C PRO A 260 -0.61 -10.87 -30.91
N THR A 261 -0.15 -10.80 -29.67
CA THR A 261 0.83 -9.80 -29.23
C THR A 261 1.93 -10.44 -28.40
N VAL A 262 3.19 -10.18 -28.74
CA VAL A 262 4.33 -10.49 -27.89
C VAL A 262 4.63 -9.30 -27.01
N VAL A 263 4.56 -9.47 -25.69
CA VAL A 263 5.11 -8.51 -24.73
C VAL A 263 6.39 -9.09 -24.11
N ASN A 264 7.51 -8.40 -24.29
CA ASN A 264 8.78 -8.74 -23.66
C ASN A 264 9.41 -7.52 -22.98
N ASN A 265 10.24 -7.80 -21.97
CA ASN A 265 11.02 -6.79 -21.26
C ASN A 265 12.17 -6.25 -22.14
N VAL A 266 12.59 -5.02 -21.89
CA VAL A 266 13.71 -4.34 -22.58
C VAL A 266 14.95 -5.23 -22.72
N GLU A 267 15.43 -5.81 -21.61
CA GLU A 267 16.61 -6.67 -21.60
C GLU A 267 16.41 -7.99 -22.38
N SER A 268 15.17 -8.48 -22.52
CA SER A 268 14.89 -9.65 -23.36
C SER A 268 15.10 -9.36 -24.83
N PHE A 269 14.68 -8.19 -25.31
CA PHE A 269 14.93 -7.80 -26.70
C PHE A 269 16.43 -7.56 -26.94
N ALA A 270 17.11 -6.87 -26.03
CA ALA A 270 18.55 -6.66 -26.14
C ALA A 270 19.35 -7.99 -26.19
N ASN A 271 18.93 -9.00 -25.41
CA ASN A 271 19.52 -10.35 -25.50
C ASN A 271 19.17 -11.08 -26.79
N ALA A 272 17.95 -10.91 -27.34
CA ALA A 272 17.60 -11.49 -28.64
C ALA A 272 18.49 -10.94 -29.76
N ALA A 273 18.84 -9.64 -29.73
CA ALA A 273 19.81 -9.04 -30.64
C ALA A 273 21.21 -9.67 -30.45
N LEU A 274 21.67 -9.84 -29.20
CA LEU A 274 22.95 -10.48 -28.90
C LEU A 274 23.02 -11.92 -29.43
N ILE A 275 21.93 -12.68 -29.30
CA ILE A 275 21.80 -14.06 -29.82
C ILE A 275 21.80 -14.06 -31.35
N ALA A 276 21.12 -13.13 -32.00
CA ALA A 276 21.16 -13.01 -33.46
C ALA A 276 22.57 -12.73 -33.96
N ASP A 277 23.35 -11.93 -33.24
CA ASP A 277 24.72 -11.60 -33.64
C ASP A 277 25.73 -12.73 -33.35
N HIS A 278 25.71 -13.31 -32.15
CA HIS A 278 26.74 -14.26 -31.70
C HIS A 278 26.32 -15.74 -31.79
N GLY A 279 25.04 -16.00 -32.00
CA GLY A 279 24.45 -17.35 -32.03
C GLY A 279 24.16 -17.92 -30.65
N ALA A 280 23.32 -18.96 -30.63
CA ALA A 280 22.86 -19.66 -29.46
C ALA A 280 23.99 -20.26 -28.61
N SER A 281 25.00 -20.84 -29.26
CA SER A 281 26.11 -21.51 -28.58
C SER A 281 26.93 -20.53 -27.74
N ALA A 282 27.21 -19.34 -28.25
CA ALA A 282 27.94 -18.30 -27.52
C ALA A 282 27.13 -17.80 -26.31
N PHE A 283 25.82 -17.62 -26.47
CA PHE A 283 24.93 -17.21 -25.38
C PHE A 283 24.82 -18.28 -24.28
N ARG A 284 24.64 -19.55 -24.67
CA ARG A 284 24.50 -20.69 -23.76
C ARG A 284 25.79 -21.04 -23.01
N ALA A 285 26.95 -20.67 -23.55
CA ALA A 285 28.24 -20.87 -22.88
C ALA A 285 28.40 -20.03 -21.60
N ILE A 286 27.48 -19.10 -21.34
CA ILE A 286 27.46 -18.22 -20.17
C ILE A 286 26.29 -18.61 -19.27
N GLY A 287 26.48 -18.55 -17.95
CA GLY A 287 25.45 -18.87 -16.97
C GLY A 287 25.46 -20.34 -16.55
N THR A 288 24.29 -20.85 -16.16
CA THR A 288 24.09 -22.26 -15.79
C THR A 288 23.31 -23.01 -16.88
N ASP A 289 23.18 -24.34 -16.73
CA ASP A 289 22.43 -25.17 -17.68
C ASP A 289 20.95 -24.77 -17.79
N GLN A 290 20.35 -24.26 -16.70
CA GLN A 290 18.93 -23.84 -16.63
C GLN A 290 18.75 -22.32 -16.75
N SER A 291 19.77 -21.55 -16.38
CA SER A 291 19.80 -20.10 -16.42
C SER A 291 20.92 -19.64 -17.34
N THR A 292 20.66 -19.66 -18.65
CA THR A 292 21.67 -19.32 -19.66
C THR A 292 21.81 -17.80 -19.84
N GLY A 293 22.98 -17.39 -20.30
CA GLY A 293 23.39 -16.00 -20.54
C GLY A 293 23.78 -15.24 -19.26
N SER A 294 24.08 -13.96 -19.45
CA SER A 294 24.25 -12.99 -18.37
C SER A 294 22.90 -12.42 -17.92
N LYS A 295 22.92 -11.74 -16.77
CA LYS A 295 21.83 -10.96 -16.20
C LYS A 295 22.34 -9.60 -15.78
N LEU A 296 21.57 -8.56 -16.10
CA LEU A 296 21.77 -7.24 -15.55
C LEU A 296 21.17 -7.16 -14.14
N HIS A 297 22.02 -6.75 -13.19
CA HIS A 297 21.64 -6.52 -11.81
C HIS A 297 21.68 -5.03 -11.47
N SER A 298 20.53 -4.52 -11.03
CA SER A 298 20.37 -3.18 -10.45
C SER A 298 20.71 -3.25 -8.97
N VAL A 299 21.97 -2.96 -8.63
CA VAL A 299 22.47 -3.04 -7.25
C VAL A 299 22.26 -1.70 -6.54
N SER A 300 21.56 -1.73 -5.41
CA SER A 300 21.29 -0.55 -4.57
C SER A 300 21.22 -0.92 -3.07
N GLY A 301 20.95 0.08 -2.23
CA GLY A 301 20.89 -0.07 -0.77
C GLY A 301 22.22 0.23 -0.10
N ASP A 302 22.52 -0.49 0.98
CA ASP A 302 23.70 -0.26 1.82
C ASP A 302 24.96 -0.92 1.21
N VAL A 303 25.42 -0.37 0.07
CA VAL A 303 26.58 -0.83 -0.70
C VAL A 303 27.57 0.31 -0.94
N ALA A 304 28.86 -0.01 -1.12
CA ALA A 304 29.86 0.99 -1.47
C ALA A 304 29.76 1.43 -2.95
N HIS A 305 29.31 0.54 -3.82
CA HIS A 305 29.30 0.74 -5.27
C HIS A 305 27.94 0.40 -5.88
N ALA A 306 26.94 1.25 -5.67
CA ALA A 306 25.65 1.12 -6.34
C ALA A 306 25.78 1.33 -7.86
N GLY A 307 24.95 0.65 -8.63
CA GLY A 307 24.94 0.70 -10.10
C GLY A 307 24.55 -0.61 -10.78
N ILE A 308 24.85 -0.70 -12.07
CA ILE A 308 24.57 -1.88 -12.91
C ILE A 308 25.77 -2.82 -12.95
N TYR A 309 25.48 -4.09 -12.68
CA TYR A 309 26.41 -5.20 -12.79
C TYR A 309 25.84 -6.24 -13.76
N GLU A 310 26.49 -6.44 -14.90
CA GLU A 310 26.18 -7.57 -15.79
C GLU A 310 27.00 -8.79 -15.39
N LEU A 311 26.35 -9.79 -14.81
CA LEU A 311 27.02 -10.97 -14.27
C LEU A 311 26.43 -12.26 -14.89
N PRO A 312 27.21 -13.33 -15.03
CA PRO A 312 26.65 -14.62 -15.44
C PRO A 312 25.64 -15.11 -14.40
N PHE A 313 24.55 -15.70 -14.87
CA PHE A 313 23.66 -16.45 -13.97
C PHE A 313 24.44 -17.55 -13.24
N GLY A 314 24.04 -17.84 -12.00
CA GLY A 314 24.70 -18.80 -11.14
C GLY A 314 25.71 -18.19 -10.16
N ILE A 315 25.99 -16.88 -10.23
CA ILE A 315 26.82 -16.20 -9.22
C ILE A 315 26.22 -16.38 -7.81
N ALA A 316 27.07 -16.67 -6.82
CA ALA A 316 26.63 -16.77 -5.44
C ALA A 316 26.44 -15.37 -4.82
N ILE A 317 25.48 -15.24 -3.90
CA ILE A 317 25.16 -13.95 -3.29
C ILE A 317 26.35 -13.35 -2.54
N HIS A 318 27.15 -14.15 -1.84
CA HIS A 318 28.36 -13.66 -1.16
C HIS A 318 29.42 -13.12 -2.13
N GLU A 319 29.63 -13.77 -3.29
CA GLU A 319 30.56 -13.30 -4.33
C GLU A 319 30.11 -11.93 -4.87
N LEU A 320 28.80 -11.76 -5.07
CA LEU A 320 28.23 -10.47 -5.47
C LEU A 320 28.41 -9.40 -4.39
N LEU A 321 28.17 -9.74 -3.11
CA LEU A 321 28.33 -8.82 -1.98
C LEU A 321 29.77 -8.31 -1.82
N GLU A 322 30.75 -9.15 -2.14
CA GLU A 322 32.16 -8.75 -2.18
C GLU A 322 32.40 -7.73 -3.30
N GLN A 323 31.87 -7.96 -4.51
CA GLN A 323 32.05 -7.06 -5.67
C GLN A 323 31.39 -5.67 -5.48
N VAL A 324 30.28 -5.61 -4.75
CA VAL A 324 29.54 -4.35 -4.50
C VAL A 324 30.02 -3.62 -3.24
N GLY A 325 30.92 -4.25 -2.46
CA GLY A 325 31.50 -3.71 -1.24
C GLY A 325 30.51 -3.62 -0.09
N ALA A 326 29.86 -4.73 0.27
CA ALA A 326 28.84 -4.79 1.33
C ALA A 326 29.11 -5.85 2.41
N PRO A 327 30.24 -5.76 3.16
CA PRO A 327 30.64 -6.79 4.14
C PRO A 327 29.69 -6.90 5.35
N ASP A 328 28.92 -5.84 5.64
CA ASP A 328 27.99 -5.77 6.78
C ASP A 328 26.54 -6.11 6.43
N ALA A 329 26.30 -6.65 5.22
CA ALA A 329 24.97 -7.08 4.80
C ALA A 329 24.37 -8.09 5.80
N GLN A 330 23.15 -7.81 6.27
CA GLN A 330 22.34 -8.73 7.05
C GLN A 330 21.30 -9.47 6.19
N ALA A 331 20.83 -8.82 5.13
CA ALA A 331 19.87 -9.38 4.20
C ALA A 331 20.04 -8.76 2.80
N VAL A 332 19.65 -9.51 1.77
CA VAL A 332 19.61 -9.05 0.38
C VAL A 332 18.24 -9.37 -0.19
N LEU A 333 17.53 -8.36 -0.69
CA LEU A 333 16.30 -8.56 -1.44
C LEU A 333 16.62 -8.75 -2.91
N VAL A 334 16.41 -9.97 -3.39
CA VAL A 334 16.68 -10.40 -4.76
C VAL A 334 15.38 -10.45 -5.55
N GLY A 335 15.31 -9.67 -6.64
CA GLY A 335 14.12 -9.58 -7.50
C GLY A 335 13.10 -8.53 -7.07
N GLY A 336 13.48 -7.59 -6.19
CA GLY A 336 12.59 -6.56 -5.66
C GLY A 336 11.57 -7.11 -4.64
N PRO A 337 10.62 -6.28 -4.17
CA PRO A 337 9.54 -6.70 -3.26
C PRO A 337 8.74 -7.93 -3.72
N SER A 338 8.66 -8.21 -5.02
CA SER A 338 8.02 -9.42 -5.56
C SER A 338 8.90 -10.68 -5.49
N GLY A 339 10.17 -10.52 -5.12
CA GLY A 339 11.19 -11.55 -5.12
C GLY A 339 11.39 -12.24 -3.78
N THR A 340 12.64 -12.44 -3.39
CA THR A 340 13.03 -13.17 -2.18
C THR A 340 13.97 -12.36 -1.32
N LEU A 341 13.63 -12.19 -0.05
CA LEU A 341 14.51 -11.62 0.95
C LEU A 341 15.42 -12.73 1.50
N VAL A 342 16.70 -12.69 1.14
CA VAL A 342 17.67 -13.71 1.51
C VAL A 342 18.43 -13.25 2.76
N PRO A 343 18.35 -13.99 3.89
CA PRO A 343 19.14 -13.68 5.08
C PRO A 343 20.61 -14.04 4.87
N ARG A 344 21.49 -13.46 5.72
CA ARG A 344 22.93 -13.74 5.69
C ARG A 344 23.29 -15.23 5.74
N SER A 345 22.54 -16.04 6.49
CA SER A 345 22.75 -17.50 6.58
C SER A 345 22.64 -18.21 5.22
N GLN A 346 21.96 -17.60 4.26
CA GLN A 346 21.70 -18.14 2.94
C GLN A 346 22.50 -17.48 1.80
N PHE A 347 23.53 -16.66 2.09
CA PHE A 347 24.34 -16.01 1.05
C PHE A 347 25.20 -16.97 0.19
N HIS A 348 25.21 -18.26 0.51
CA HIS A 348 25.78 -19.31 -0.33
C HIS A 348 24.89 -19.66 -1.54
N ARG A 349 23.61 -19.29 -1.51
CA ARG A 349 22.65 -19.50 -2.60
C ARG A 349 23.05 -18.74 -3.85
N ARG A 350 22.62 -19.24 -5.00
CA ARG A 350 22.99 -18.74 -6.33
C ARG A 350 21.83 -18.01 -6.98
N ILE A 351 22.15 -16.93 -7.68
CA ILE A 351 21.16 -16.15 -8.42
C ILE A 351 20.91 -16.87 -9.76
N GLY A 352 19.69 -17.34 -9.96
CA GLY A 352 19.29 -18.19 -11.09
C GLY A 352 17.86 -18.68 -10.93
N TRP A 353 17.21 -19.07 -12.03
CA TRP A 353 15.82 -19.53 -12.03
C TRP A 353 15.61 -20.79 -11.19
N GLU A 354 16.64 -21.63 -11.07
CA GLU A 354 16.64 -22.88 -10.33
C GLU A 354 16.84 -22.71 -8.81
N ASP A 355 17.26 -21.53 -8.35
CA ASP A 355 17.50 -21.24 -6.93
C ASP A 355 16.88 -19.89 -6.52
N VAL A 356 17.62 -18.77 -6.62
CA VAL A 356 17.07 -17.43 -6.33
C VAL A 356 16.80 -16.68 -7.63
N ALA A 357 15.55 -16.77 -8.10
CA ALA A 357 15.10 -16.08 -9.31
C ALA A 357 15.14 -14.55 -9.16
N THR A 358 15.37 -13.82 -10.26
CA THR A 358 15.43 -12.36 -10.23
C THR A 358 14.98 -11.70 -11.53
N GLY A 359 14.24 -10.60 -11.39
CA GLY A 359 14.01 -9.63 -12.46
C GLY A 359 15.19 -8.68 -12.69
N GLY A 360 16.17 -8.61 -11.77
CA GLY A 360 17.37 -7.77 -11.87
C GLY A 360 17.62 -6.90 -10.63
N SER A 361 16.57 -6.53 -9.88
CA SER A 361 16.72 -5.76 -8.64
C SER A 361 17.50 -6.53 -7.57
N LEU A 362 18.50 -5.87 -6.97
CA LEU A 362 19.27 -6.35 -5.83
C LEU A 362 19.42 -5.21 -4.82
N MET A 363 18.66 -5.27 -3.72
CA MET A 363 18.76 -4.30 -2.63
C MET A 363 19.45 -4.94 -1.42
N VAL A 364 20.56 -4.34 -1.00
CA VAL A 364 21.32 -4.81 0.16
C VAL A 364 20.93 -4.01 1.40
N PHE A 365 20.69 -4.71 2.51
CA PHE A 365 20.41 -4.09 3.81
C PHE A 365 21.50 -4.48 4.80
N ALA A 366 22.19 -3.49 5.37
CA ALA A 366 23.21 -3.70 6.38
C ALA A 366 22.61 -3.77 7.79
N ARG A 367 23.36 -4.30 8.76
CA ARG A 367 22.90 -4.56 10.16
C ARG A 367 22.24 -3.39 10.89
N HIS A 368 22.53 -2.15 10.50
CA HIS A 368 21.93 -0.96 11.12
C HIS A 368 20.47 -0.71 10.71
N ARG A 369 19.99 -1.39 9.66
CA ARG A 369 18.60 -1.30 9.20
C ARG A 369 17.69 -2.17 10.06
N ARG A 370 16.52 -1.65 10.40
CA ARG A 370 15.45 -2.43 11.03
C ARG A 370 14.63 -3.09 9.93
N LEU A 371 14.67 -4.42 9.86
CA LEU A 371 14.00 -5.18 8.80
C LEU A 371 12.48 -4.94 8.78
N LEU A 372 11.87 -4.74 9.95
CA LEU A 372 10.44 -4.40 10.07
C LEU A 372 10.07 -3.09 9.37
N ASP A 373 10.95 -2.09 9.36
CA ASP A 373 10.69 -0.83 8.64
C ASP A 373 10.75 -1.02 7.12
N ILE A 374 11.64 -1.90 6.66
CA ILE A 374 11.73 -2.28 5.25
C ILE A 374 10.45 -2.98 4.81
N LEU A 375 9.98 -3.96 5.60
CA LEU A 375 8.74 -4.69 5.33
C LEU A 375 7.52 -3.76 5.29
N GLY A 376 7.41 -2.82 6.23
CA GLY A 376 6.31 -1.85 6.22
C GLY A 376 6.36 -0.85 5.07
N ASN A 377 7.54 -0.54 4.53
CA ASN A 377 7.61 0.27 3.30
C ASN A 377 7.09 -0.53 2.09
N PHE A 378 7.39 -1.83 2.01
CA PHE A 378 6.92 -2.67 0.91
C PHE A 378 5.43 -3.00 1.01
N SER A 379 4.89 -3.23 2.21
CA SER A 379 3.45 -3.41 2.38
C SER A 379 2.67 -2.17 1.94
N HIS A 380 3.19 -0.98 2.29
CA HIS A 380 2.58 0.28 1.88
C HIS A 380 2.62 0.46 0.36
N PHE A 381 3.74 0.12 -0.27
CA PHE A 381 3.87 0.08 -1.73
C PHE A 381 2.82 -0.83 -2.37
N PHE A 382 2.68 -2.07 -1.89
CA PHE A 382 1.69 -3.01 -2.46
C PHE A 382 0.24 -2.57 -2.26
N ARG A 383 -0.08 -1.94 -1.11
CA ARG A 383 -1.38 -1.32 -0.87
C ARG A 383 -1.65 -0.22 -1.89
N PHE A 384 -0.68 0.66 -2.12
CA PHE A 384 -0.80 1.79 -3.04
C PHE A 384 -0.93 1.34 -4.50
N GLU A 385 -0.18 0.32 -4.90
CA GLU A 385 -0.11 -0.15 -6.29
C GLU A 385 -1.17 -1.20 -6.67
N SER A 386 -2.03 -1.60 -5.74
CA SER A 386 -3.14 -2.50 -6.04
C SER A 386 -4.11 -1.84 -7.03
N CYS A 387 -4.35 -2.48 -8.19
CA CYS A 387 -5.33 -1.99 -9.17
C CYS A 387 -6.77 -1.95 -8.64
N GLY A 388 -7.04 -2.57 -7.49
CA GLY A 388 -8.33 -2.59 -6.84
C GLY A 388 -9.37 -3.53 -7.47
N PHE A 389 -8.98 -4.41 -8.40
CA PHE A 389 -9.95 -5.30 -9.09
C PHE A 389 -10.48 -6.43 -8.19
N CYS A 390 -9.61 -7.36 -7.77
CA CYS A 390 -10.02 -8.53 -6.98
C CYS A 390 -10.00 -8.22 -5.47
N THR A 391 -11.03 -8.67 -4.76
CA THR A 391 -11.18 -8.50 -3.30
C THR A 391 -9.95 -8.96 -2.49
N PRO A 392 -9.38 -10.16 -2.70
CA PRO A 392 -8.26 -10.62 -1.88
C PRO A 392 -7.05 -9.69 -1.99
N CYS A 393 -6.76 -9.15 -3.17
CA CYS A 393 -5.69 -8.17 -3.33
C CYS A 393 -6.07 -6.78 -2.78
N ARG A 394 -7.24 -6.24 -3.16
CA ARG A 394 -7.69 -4.89 -2.75
C ARG A 394 -7.80 -4.74 -1.24
N ALA A 395 -8.39 -5.73 -0.55
CA ALA A 395 -8.58 -5.70 0.90
C ALA A 395 -7.40 -6.34 1.64
N GLY A 396 -6.84 -7.43 1.12
CA GLY A 396 -5.75 -8.15 1.78
C GLY A 396 -4.48 -7.33 1.89
N THR A 397 -4.11 -6.55 0.87
CA THR A 397 -2.94 -5.66 0.93
C THR A 397 -3.10 -4.56 2.00
N VAL A 398 -4.32 -4.03 2.19
CA VAL A 398 -4.65 -3.10 3.28
C VAL A 398 -4.46 -3.77 4.64
N ILE A 399 -4.99 -4.98 4.83
CA ILE A 399 -4.86 -5.74 6.08
C ILE A 399 -3.38 -6.01 6.42
N VAL A 400 -2.60 -6.48 5.43
CA VAL A 400 -1.15 -6.73 5.63
C VAL A 400 -0.41 -5.45 5.99
N ASP A 401 -0.71 -4.35 5.29
CA ASP A 401 -0.10 -3.06 5.56
C ASP A 401 -0.43 -2.54 6.97
N ASP A 402 -1.71 -2.52 7.35
CA ASP A 402 -2.16 -2.06 8.66
C ASP A 402 -1.50 -2.86 9.80
N ILE A 403 -1.38 -4.18 9.65
CA ILE A 403 -0.69 -5.04 10.62
C ILE A 403 0.80 -4.67 10.74
N LEU A 404 1.49 -4.47 9.61
CA LEU A 404 2.92 -4.15 9.61
C LEU A 404 3.21 -2.72 10.07
N GLN A 405 2.36 -1.74 9.75
CA GLN A 405 2.48 -0.39 10.31
C GLN A 405 2.26 -0.40 11.83
N SER A 406 1.28 -1.17 12.30
CA SER A 406 1.01 -1.32 13.73
C SER A 406 2.20 -1.99 14.45
N ALA A 407 2.76 -3.04 13.84
CA ALA A 407 3.98 -3.70 14.31
C ALA A 407 5.18 -2.74 14.39
N ARG A 408 5.39 -1.89 13.37
CA ARG A 408 6.47 -0.88 13.36
C ARG A 408 6.37 0.11 14.52
N GLY A 409 5.15 0.46 14.89
CA GLY A 409 4.85 1.31 16.04
C GLY A 409 4.92 0.60 17.39
N GLY A 410 5.18 -0.72 17.42
CA GLY A 410 5.20 -1.51 18.66
C GLY A 410 3.80 -1.91 19.17
N HIS A 411 2.76 -1.77 18.34
CA HIS A 411 1.37 -2.06 18.70
C HIS A 411 0.89 -3.25 17.88
N CYS A 412 1.04 -4.47 18.40
CA CYS A 412 0.53 -5.62 17.67
C CYS A 412 -0.02 -6.66 18.65
N GLY A 413 -1.31 -6.94 18.53
CA GLY A 413 -2.00 -7.90 19.39
C GLY A 413 -1.89 -9.33 18.86
N PRO A 414 -2.19 -10.34 19.68
CA PRO A 414 -2.05 -11.76 19.31
C PRO A 414 -2.92 -12.17 18.11
N ARG A 415 -4.00 -11.44 17.82
CA ARG A 415 -4.87 -11.68 16.65
C ARG A 415 -4.20 -11.30 15.31
N ALA A 416 -3.26 -10.35 15.33
CA ALA A 416 -2.65 -9.83 14.12
C ALA A 416 -1.79 -10.89 13.40
N ALA A 417 -1.14 -11.78 14.14
CA ALA A 417 -0.42 -12.91 13.56
C ALA A 417 -1.34 -13.82 12.72
N ALA A 418 -2.47 -14.23 13.31
CA ALA A 418 -3.45 -15.09 12.64
C ALA A 418 -4.09 -14.37 11.45
N GLN A 419 -4.37 -13.07 11.56
CA GLN A 419 -4.88 -12.26 10.46
C GLN A 419 -3.87 -12.10 9.33
N LEU A 420 -2.59 -11.89 9.65
CA LEU A 420 -1.52 -11.82 8.67
C LEU A 420 -1.36 -13.16 7.95
N ASP A 421 -1.42 -14.27 8.68
CA ASP A 421 -1.33 -15.63 8.14
C ASP A 421 -2.49 -15.94 7.19
N ALA A 422 -3.72 -15.61 7.59
CA ALA A 422 -4.91 -15.77 6.77
C ALA A 422 -4.88 -14.86 5.53
N ALA A 423 -4.48 -13.60 5.69
CA ALA A 423 -4.36 -12.64 4.59
C ALA A 423 -3.32 -13.09 3.57
N ARG A 424 -2.12 -13.49 4.00
CA ARG A 424 -1.06 -13.97 3.08
C ARG A 424 -1.50 -15.21 2.30
N GLN A 425 -2.18 -16.16 2.96
CA GLN A 425 -2.60 -17.41 2.30
C GLN A 425 -3.67 -17.09 1.26
N THR A 426 -4.63 -16.23 1.61
CA THR A 426 -5.68 -15.77 0.70
C THR A 426 -5.10 -15.04 -0.50
N LEU A 427 -4.16 -14.12 -0.27
CA LEU A 427 -3.43 -13.40 -1.32
C LEU A 427 -2.68 -14.36 -2.26
N SER A 428 -1.97 -15.35 -1.70
CA SER A 428 -1.17 -16.32 -2.45
C SER A 428 -2.01 -17.26 -3.32
N ILE A 429 -3.26 -17.60 -2.95
CA ILE A 429 -4.07 -18.57 -3.71
C ILE A 429 -5.21 -17.96 -4.53
N ALA A 430 -5.79 -16.85 -4.09
CA ALA A 430 -7.05 -16.34 -4.63
C ALA A 430 -6.90 -15.02 -5.41
N SER A 431 -5.69 -14.47 -5.51
CA SER A 431 -5.45 -13.26 -6.29
C SER A 431 -5.62 -13.49 -7.79
N HIS A 432 -6.07 -12.46 -8.50
CA HIS A 432 -6.30 -12.52 -9.94
C HIS A 432 -5.02 -12.45 -10.78
N CYS A 433 -3.97 -11.82 -10.25
CA CYS A 433 -2.73 -11.56 -10.98
C CYS A 433 -1.50 -11.69 -10.06
N GLY A 434 -0.32 -11.59 -10.67
CA GLY A 434 0.97 -11.76 -9.99
C GLY A 434 1.16 -10.86 -8.76
N LEU A 435 0.67 -9.62 -8.76
CA LEU A 435 0.86 -8.69 -7.63
C LEU A 435 0.37 -9.28 -6.31
N GLY A 436 -0.89 -9.74 -6.26
CA GLY A 436 -1.45 -10.29 -5.02
C GLY A 436 -0.78 -11.60 -4.60
N HIS A 437 -0.43 -12.46 -5.57
CA HIS A 437 0.34 -13.69 -5.28
C HIS A 437 1.72 -13.35 -4.69
N SER A 438 2.44 -12.40 -5.28
CA SER A 438 3.75 -11.94 -4.84
C SER A 438 3.72 -11.42 -3.41
N VAL A 439 2.68 -10.66 -3.01
CA VAL A 439 2.52 -10.22 -1.62
C VAL A 439 2.40 -11.42 -0.68
N GLY A 440 1.50 -12.35 -0.96
CA GLY A 440 1.28 -13.53 -0.12
C GLY A 440 2.54 -14.40 0.02
N ASP A 441 3.23 -14.64 -1.09
CA ASP A 441 4.44 -15.45 -1.13
C ASP A 441 5.64 -14.75 -0.45
N PHE A 442 5.82 -13.45 -0.70
CA PHE A 442 6.90 -12.67 -0.10
C PHE A 442 6.80 -12.69 1.42
N PHE A 443 5.65 -12.29 1.98
CA PHE A 443 5.46 -12.28 3.42
C PHE A 443 5.45 -13.69 4.01
N GLY A 444 4.96 -14.71 3.29
CA GLY A 444 5.08 -16.10 3.71
C GLY A 444 6.52 -16.56 3.88
N ARG A 445 7.41 -16.24 2.93
CA ARG A 445 8.85 -16.57 3.02
C ARG A 445 9.53 -15.80 4.13
N VAL A 446 9.28 -14.49 4.23
CA VAL A 446 9.86 -13.65 5.29
C VAL A 446 9.49 -14.16 6.68
N LEU A 447 8.23 -14.52 6.90
CA LEU A 447 7.76 -15.05 8.19
C LEU A 447 8.30 -16.44 8.53
N ALA A 448 8.71 -17.22 7.53
CA ALA A 448 9.30 -18.54 7.74
C ALA A 448 10.79 -18.47 8.16
N GLU A 449 11.47 -17.34 7.93
CA GLU A 449 12.87 -17.16 8.29
C GLU A 449 13.01 -16.78 9.77
N PRO A 450 13.72 -17.57 10.61
CA PRO A 450 13.80 -17.35 12.05
C PRO A 450 14.29 -15.95 12.45
N ASP A 451 15.31 -15.42 11.76
CA ASP A 451 15.87 -14.09 12.01
C ASP A 451 14.84 -12.97 11.79
N PHE A 452 13.88 -13.19 10.89
CA PHE A 452 12.81 -12.24 10.56
C PHE A 452 11.57 -12.45 11.41
N ALA A 453 11.25 -13.71 11.73
CA ALA A 453 10.25 -14.05 12.73
C ALA A 453 10.61 -13.39 14.06
N GLU A 454 11.87 -13.49 14.52
CA GLU A 454 12.41 -12.82 15.72
C GLU A 454 12.24 -11.29 15.71
N ALA A 455 12.45 -10.64 14.56
CA ALA A 455 12.22 -9.20 14.40
C ALA A 455 10.72 -8.83 14.43
N LEU A 456 9.84 -9.78 14.11
CA LEU A 456 8.40 -9.71 14.26
C LEU A 456 7.93 -10.30 15.60
N THR A 457 8.82 -10.78 16.47
CA THR A 457 8.52 -11.33 17.81
C THR A 457 8.28 -10.24 18.86
N PRO A 458 7.45 -9.25 18.53
CA PRO A 458 6.33 -8.96 19.41
C PRO A 458 5.05 -9.78 19.08
N ILE A 459 5.03 -10.60 18.02
CA ILE A 459 3.75 -10.98 17.36
C ILE A 459 3.44 -12.48 17.35
N THR A 460 4.38 -13.38 17.56
CA THR A 460 4.03 -14.81 17.71
C THR A 460 4.95 -15.48 18.71
N GLY A 461 4.54 -15.52 19.98
CA GLY A 461 5.36 -16.17 21.00
C GLY A 461 5.09 -15.83 22.46
N ARG A 462 3.88 -15.48 22.85
CA ARG A 462 3.36 -15.97 24.13
C ARG A 462 2.14 -16.79 23.80
N GLY A 463 2.25 -18.11 23.96
CA GLY A 463 1.04 -18.90 24.17
C GLY A 463 0.24 -18.18 25.24
N MET A 464 -1.06 -17.95 25.00
CA MET A 464 -1.97 -17.15 25.84
C MET A 464 -1.56 -17.22 27.30
N SER A 465 -0.69 -16.31 27.73
CA SER A 465 -0.38 -16.15 29.12
C SER A 465 -1.54 -15.30 29.58
N GLN A 466 -2.49 -15.92 30.28
CA GLN A 466 -3.45 -15.17 31.07
C GLN A 466 -2.64 -14.17 31.89
N LEU A 467 -2.73 -12.89 31.51
CA LEU A 467 -2.17 -11.81 32.30
C LEU A 467 -3.05 -11.70 33.52
N THR A 468 -2.43 -11.57 34.69
CA THR A 468 -3.17 -11.34 35.93
C THR A 468 -3.03 -9.88 36.27
N ILE A 469 -4.08 -9.11 36.05
CA ILE A 469 -4.18 -7.74 36.54
C ILE A 469 -5.04 -7.71 37.80
N THR A 470 -5.04 -6.58 38.49
CA THR A 470 -6.02 -6.33 39.55
C THR A 470 -6.86 -5.13 39.20
N ILE A 471 -8.18 -5.24 39.30
CA ILE A 471 -9.11 -4.10 39.21
C ILE A 471 -9.73 -3.92 40.59
N ASP A 472 -9.49 -2.78 41.22
CA ASP A 472 -9.92 -2.49 42.60
C ASP A 472 -9.49 -3.58 43.61
N GLY A 473 -8.29 -4.13 43.38
CA GLY A 473 -7.71 -5.22 44.17
C GLY A 473 -8.25 -6.61 43.86
N GLN A 474 -9.26 -6.75 42.99
CA GLN A 474 -9.77 -8.05 42.55
C GLN A 474 -8.94 -8.57 41.36
N PRO A 475 -8.45 -9.82 41.41
CA PRO A 475 -7.71 -10.40 40.30
C PRO A 475 -8.63 -10.59 39.09
N VAL A 476 -8.20 -10.04 37.95
CA VAL A 476 -8.88 -10.19 36.66
C VAL A 476 -7.90 -10.84 35.69
N SER A 477 -8.38 -11.91 35.05
CA SER A 477 -7.64 -12.54 33.96
C SER A 477 -7.89 -11.76 32.68
N ALA A 478 -6.81 -11.39 32.00
CA ALA A 478 -6.90 -10.69 30.72
C ALA A 478 -6.02 -11.40 29.68
N ASP A 479 -6.50 -11.41 28.45
CA ASP A 479 -5.72 -11.86 27.31
C ASP A 479 -4.74 -10.77 26.87
N ASP A 480 -3.57 -11.19 26.42
CA ASP A 480 -2.54 -10.29 25.91
C ASP A 480 -3.09 -9.42 24.77
N GLY A 481 -2.82 -8.11 24.81
CA GLY A 481 -3.34 -7.15 23.85
C GLY A 481 -4.79 -6.67 24.07
N GLN A 482 -5.54 -7.21 25.05
CA GLN A 482 -6.81 -6.61 25.48
C GLN A 482 -6.59 -5.22 26.06
N THR A 483 -7.64 -4.39 26.00
CA THR A 483 -7.69 -3.13 26.75
C THR A 483 -8.23 -3.35 28.16
N VAL A 484 -7.94 -2.45 29.09
CA VAL A 484 -8.47 -2.53 30.47
C VAL A 484 -10.00 -2.57 30.47
N LEU A 485 -10.65 -1.83 29.57
CA LEU A 485 -12.12 -1.85 29.46
C LEU A 485 -12.66 -3.21 29.01
N GLN A 486 -11.99 -3.87 28.06
CA GLN A 486 -12.39 -5.21 27.60
C GLN A 486 -12.22 -6.25 28.70
N ALA A 487 -11.06 -6.27 29.36
CA ALA A 487 -10.79 -7.17 30.49
C ALA A 487 -11.79 -6.95 31.65
N ALA A 488 -12.12 -5.69 31.93
CA ALA A 488 -13.13 -5.36 32.95
C ALA A 488 -14.52 -5.91 32.59
N HIS A 489 -14.97 -5.70 31.35
CA HIS A 489 -16.27 -6.20 30.90
C HIS A 489 -16.37 -7.73 30.97
N GLU A 490 -15.33 -8.45 30.55
CA GLU A 490 -15.30 -9.92 30.63
C GLU A 490 -15.32 -10.42 32.07
N ALA A 491 -14.72 -9.67 32.99
CA ALA A 491 -14.77 -9.93 34.43
C ALA A 491 -16.07 -9.47 35.11
N GLY A 492 -17.03 -8.90 34.36
CA GLY A 492 -18.27 -8.35 34.91
C GLY A 492 -18.08 -7.06 35.72
N VAL A 493 -16.93 -6.39 35.55
CA VAL A 493 -16.63 -5.11 36.20
C VAL A 493 -17.04 -3.96 35.28
N TYR A 494 -17.94 -3.11 35.78
CA TYR A 494 -18.37 -1.93 35.05
C TYR A 494 -17.34 -0.80 35.16
N ILE A 495 -16.91 -0.28 34.01
CA ILE A 495 -16.15 0.96 33.89
C ILE A 495 -17.01 1.94 33.08
N PRO A 496 -17.32 3.15 33.60
CA PRO A 496 -18.10 4.16 32.89
C PRO A 496 -17.59 4.44 31.47
N HIS A 497 -18.47 4.44 30.46
CA HIS A 497 -18.09 4.72 29.06
C HIS A 497 -19.28 5.20 28.22
N LEU A 498 -18.98 5.99 27.18
CA LEU A 498 -19.99 6.48 26.20
C LEU A 498 -19.64 6.18 24.75
N CYS A 499 -18.34 6.16 24.40
CA CYS A 499 -17.87 5.99 23.02
C CYS A 499 -17.34 4.58 22.70
N ALA A 500 -17.61 3.59 23.56
CA ALA A 500 -17.14 2.22 23.40
C ALA A 500 -18.27 1.30 22.93
N HIS A 501 -17.97 0.46 21.93
CA HIS A 501 -18.88 -0.53 21.38
C HIS A 501 -18.12 -1.84 21.17
N PRO A 502 -18.68 -3.03 21.46
CA PRO A 502 -17.94 -4.30 21.42
C PRO A 502 -17.37 -4.65 20.04
N HIS A 503 -18.04 -4.21 18.98
CA HIS A 503 -17.68 -4.49 17.59
C HIS A 503 -16.90 -3.38 16.90
N LEU A 504 -16.59 -2.28 17.58
CA LEU A 504 -15.84 -1.17 16.99
C LEU A 504 -14.46 -1.05 17.66
N SER A 505 -13.48 -0.55 16.92
CA SER A 505 -12.13 -0.25 17.43
C SER A 505 -12.11 0.67 18.69
N PRO A 506 -11.03 0.67 19.49
CA PRO A 506 -10.85 1.68 20.54
C PRO A 506 -10.73 3.12 20.02
N PHE A 507 -11.41 4.08 20.65
CA PHE A 507 -11.39 5.50 20.22
C PHE A 507 -11.01 6.49 21.32
N GLY A 508 -11.59 6.37 22.51
CA GLY A 508 -11.15 7.14 23.68
C GLY A 508 -11.54 8.62 23.75
N SER A 509 -12.45 9.11 22.88
CA SER A 509 -12.81 10.54 22.87
C SER A 509 -13.60 11.02 24.08
N CYS A 510 -14.58 10.24 24.56
CA CYS A 510 -15.49 10.70 25.63
C CYS A 510 -14.84 10.83 27.01
N ARG A 511 -13.68 10.18 27.23
CA ARG A 511 -12.96 10.14 28.52
C ARG A 511 -13.77 9.72 29.76
N ALA A 512 -14.97 9.16 29.61
CA ALA A 512 -15.72 8.64 30.76
C ALA A 512 -15.02 7.44 31.43
N CYS A 513 -14.24 6.67 30.67
CA CYS A 513 -13.56 5.46 31.13
C CYS A 513 -12.18 5.70 31.78
N MET A 514 -11.95 6.89 32.32
CA MET A 514 -10.69 7.20 33.00
C MET A 514 -10.50 6.31 34.21
N VAL A 515 -9.35 5.68 34.32
CA VAL A 515 -8.91 4.82 35.43
C VAL A 515 -7.50 5.23 35.85
N ARG A 516 -7.01 4.68 36.96
CA ARG A 516 -5.61 4.80 37.34
C ARG A 516 -4.92 3.46 37.18
N VAL A 517 -3.95 3.38 36.28
CA VAL A 517 -3.15 2.17 36.09
C VAL A 517 -1.75 2.43 36.64
N ASN A 518 -1.36 1.66 37.65
CA ASN A 518 -0.07 1.80 38.34
C ASN A 518 0.20 3.25 38.80
N GLY A 519 -0.82 3.91 39.33
CA GLY A 519 -0.72 5.30 39.81
C GLY A 519 -0.85 6.38 38.72
N ARG A 520 -1.05 6.03 37.45
CA ARG A 520 -1.17 7.00 36.34
C ARG A 520 -2.57 7.01 35.72
N TRP A 521 -3.07 8.20 35.43
CA TRP A 521 -4.35 8.39 34.75
C TRP A 521 -4.30 7.88 33.31
N GLN A 522 -5.23 7.00 32.95
CA GLN A 522 -5.33 6.39 31.63
C GLN A 522 -6.79 6.21 31.23
N ALA A 523 -7.11 6.28 29.94
CA ALA A 523 -8.41 5.85 29.45
C ALA A 523 -8.44 4.33 29.29
N ALA A 524 -9.32 3.64 30.02
CA ALA A 524 -9.39 2.18 30.05
C ALA A 524 -9.66 1.57 28.67
N CYS A 525 -10.43 2.26 27.81
CA CYS A 525 -10.76 1.77 26.48
C CYS A 525 -9.60 1.74 25.50
N THR A 526 -8.52 2.50 25.72
CA THR A 526 -7.34 2.56 24.83
C THR A 526 -6.07 2.03 25.49
N HIS A 527 -6.05 1.91 26.83
CA HIS A 527 -4.91 1.37 27.55
C HIS A 527 -4.90 -0.15 27.48
N ARG A 528 -3.83 -0.72 26.91
CA ARG A 528 -3.62 -2.16 26.85
C ARG A 528 -3.13 -2.69 28.20
N VAL A 529 -3.65 -3.85 28.60
CA VAL A 529 -3.24 -4.51 29.84
C VAL A 529 -1.79 -5.01 29.77
N ASN A 530 -1.05 -4.85 30.85
CA ASN A 530 0.24 -5.48 31.08
C ASN A 530 0.13 -6.40 32.30
N ASP A 531 0.92 -7.48 32.35
CA ASP A 531 0.90 -8.40 33.48
C ASP A 531 1.19 -7.69 34.80
N GLY A 532 0.37 -7.94 35.82
CA GLY A 532 0.49 -7.32 37.14
C GLY A 532 0.01 -5.87 37.22
N ASP A 533 -0.63 -5.33 36.16
CA ASP A 533 -1.22 -3.99 36.23
C ASP A 533 -2.21 -3.87 37.41
N LYS A 534 -2.06 -2.79 38.17
CA LYS A 534 -2.97 -2.41 39.24
C LYS A 534 -3.85 -1.29 38.74
N VAL A 535 -5.10 -1.64 38.45
CA VAL A 535 -6.12 -0.73 37.95
C VAL A 535 -7.00 -0.33 39.14
N GLU A 536 -7.03 0.95 39.45
CA GLU A 536 -8.05 1.55 40.29
C GLU A 536 -9.14 2.08 39.37
N ASN A 537 -10.37 1.64 39.59
CA ASN A 537 -11.54 1.98 38.80
C ASN A 537 -12.60 2.67 39.65
N ASP A 538 -12.89 2.16 40.85
CA ASP A 538 -13.98 2.67 41.69
C ASP A 538 -13.49 3.28 43.01
N CYS A 539 -12.95 4.50 42.91
CA CYS A 539 -12.59 5.31 44.08
C CYS A 539 -13.02 6.77 43.89
N SER A 540 -13.13 7.47 45.02
CA SER A 540 -13.82 8.77 45.09
C SER A 540 -13.21 9.86 44.21
N ASP A 541 -11.89 9.88 44.06
CA ASP A 541 -11.18 10.85 43.24
C ASP A 541 -11.27 10.54 41.73
N ILE A 542 -11.28 9.26 41.34
CA ILE A 542 -11.55 8.82 39.96
C ILE A 542 -12.99 9.16 39.57
N ASN A 543 -13.96 8.85 40.43
CA ASN A 543 -15.37 9.16 40.17
C ASN A 543 -15.63 10.67 40.16
N ALA A 544 -14.93 11.46 40.97
CA ALA A 544 -14.98 12.92 40.89
C ALA A 544 -14.43 13.44 39.54
N LEU A 545 -13.31 12.89 39.05
CA LEU A 545 -12.79 13.24 37.72
C LEU A 545 -13.78 12.90 36.62
N ARG A 546 -14.35 11.69 36.65
CA ARG A 546 -15.36 11.25 35.68
C ARG A 546 -16.59 12.15 35.73
N LYS A 547 -17.05 12.52 36.93
CA LYS A 547 -18.15 13.47 37.11
C LYS A 547 -17.85 14.80 36.44
N HIS A 548 -16.67 15.38 36.64
CA HIS A 548 -16.29 16.62 35.94
C HIS A 548 -16.25 16.46 34.41
N VAL A 549 -15.77 15.33 33.89
CA VAL A 549 -15.81 15.04 32.45
C VAL A 549 -17.25 14.99 31.95
N ILE A 550 -18.15 14.34 32.68
CA ILE A 550 -19.58 14.27 32.33
C ILE A 550 -20.21 15.67 32.40
N GLU A 551 -19.93 16.48 33.43
CA GLU A 551 -20.41 17.86 33.53
C GLU A 551 -19.94 18.71 32.33
N MET A 552 -18.69 18.55 31.88
CA MET A 552 -18.18 19.22 30.68
C MET A 552 -18.95 18.81 29.42
N LEU A 553 -19.27 17.52 29.26
CA LEU A 553 -20.08 17.05 28.13
C LEU A 553 -21.51 17.62 28.19
N PHE A 554 -22.10 17.73 29.38
CA PHE A 554 -23.41 18.37 29.57
C PHE A 554 -23.41 19.84 29.16
N VAL A 555 -22.35 20.56 29.49
CA VAL A 555 -22.17 21.99 29.20
C VAL A 555 -21.86 22.24 27.72
N ASP A 556 -21.05 21.39 27.09
CA ASP A 556 -20.65 21.54 25.69
C ASP A 556 -21.82 21.44 24.70
N GLY A 557 -22.80 20.58 25.01
CA GLY A 557 -23.99 20.36 24.18
C GLY A 557 -25.30 20.92 24.73
N ASN A 558 -25.25 21.64 25.86
CA ASN A 558 -26.41 22.16 26.57
C ASN A 558 -27.52 21.11 26.82
N HIS A 559 -27.13 19.99 27.42
CA HIS A 559 -28.00 18.83 27.55
C HIS A 559 -29.11 19.01 28.61
N TYR A 560 -30.32 19.42 28.17
CA TYR A 560 -31.52 19.46 29.02
C TYR A 560 -32.26 18.13 29.09
N CYS A 561 -31.86 17.29 30.03
CA CYS A 561 -32.45 15.98 30.24
C CYS A 561 -33.99 15.91 30.32
N PRO A 562 -34.72 16.76 31.07
CA PRO A 562 -36.17 16.55 31.28
C PRO A 562 -37.03 16.75 30.02
N THR A 563 -36.46 17.31 28.94
CA THR A 563 -37.16 17.50 27.65
C THR A 563 -36.62 16.61 26.54
N CYS A 564 -35.48 15.94 26.76
CA CYS A 564 -34.85 15.03 25.82
C CYS A 564 -35.71 13.76 25.63
N GLU A 565 -35.93 13.36 24.38
CA GLU A 565 -36.66 12.11 24.07
C GLU A 565 -35.94 10.84 24.52
N LEU A 566 -34.60 10.89 24.61
CA LEU A 566 -33.81 9.82 25.23
C LEU A 566 -33.69 10.00 26.74
N SER A 567 -34.39 10.94 27.39
CA SER A 567 -34.40 10.95 28.85
C SER A 567 -34.78 9.56 29.36
N GLY A 568 -34.05 8.98 30.31
CA GLY A 568 -34.24 7.60 30.77
C GLY A 568 -33.68 6.50 29.85
N ASN A 569 -33.24 6.80 28.63
CA ASN A 569 -32.49 5.89 27.72
C ASN A 569 -31.12 6.45 27.28
N CYS A 570 -30.80 7.68 27.69
CA CYS A 570 -29.58 8.41 27.39
C CYS A 570 -28.46 7.96 28.32
N GLN A 571 -27.37 7.44 27.74
CA GLN A 571 -26.23 6.95 28.52
C GLN A 571 -25.50 8.08 29.25
N LEU A 572 -25.46 9.29 28.67
CA LEU A 572 -24.85 10.45 29.31
C LEU A 572 -25.59 10.85 30.59
N GLN A 573 -26.93 10.85 30.55
CA GLN A 573 -27.76 11.09 31.73
C GLN A 573 -27.62 9.98 32.77
N ALA A 574 -27.66 8.72 32.34
CA ALA A 574 -27.56 7.60 33.26
C ALA A 574 -26.17 7.54 33.94
N LEU A 575 -25.10 7.92 33.23
CA LEU A 575 -23.78 8.13 33.84
C LEU A 575 -23.75 9.29 34.84
N ALA A 576 -24.42 10.40 34.54
CA ALA A 576 -24.54 11.51 35.46
C ALA A 576 -25.19 11.07 36.79
N TYR A 577 -26.29 10.32 36.71
CA TYR A 577 -26.94 9.76 37.91
C TYR A 577 -26.05 8.76 38.65
N GLN A 578 -25.37 7.86 37.93
CA GLN A 578 -24.42 6.90 38.51
C GLN A 578 -23.30 7.60 39.29
N LEU A 579 -22.85 8.76 38.81
CA LEU A 579 -21.78 9.55 39.41
C LEU A 579 -22.28 10.58 40.45
N GLY A 580 -23.58 10.59 40.77
CA GLY A 580 -24.16 11.53 41.74
C GLY A 580 -24.09 12.98 41.28
N MET A 581 -24.29 13.24 39.99
CA MET A 581 -24.41 14.59 39.44
C MET A 581 -25.85 15.08 39.59
N GLU A 582 -26.09 15.99 40.53
CA GLU A 582 -27.41 16.60 40.78
C GLU A 582 -27.64 17.81 39.85
N GLU A 583 -26.60 18.58 39.58
CA GLU A 583 -26.57 19.70 38.64
C GLU A 583 -25.18 19.83 37.99
N PRO A 584 -25.05 20.46 36.79
CA PRO A 584 -23.75 20.75 36.19
C PRO A 584 -22.96 21.74 37.03
N GLY A 585 -21.71 21.40 37.37
CA GLY A 585 -20.81 22.27 38.15
C GLY A 585 -20.13 23.41 37.38
N PHE A 586 -20.36 23.50 36.07
CA PHE A 586 -19.81 24.56 35.20
C PHE A 586 -20.94 25.38 34.55
N ASP A 587 -20.62 26.62 34.19
CA ASP A 587 -21.57 27.50 33.48
C ASP A 587 -21.98 26.88 32.15
N LEU A 588 -23.29 26.81 31.90
CA LEU A 588 -23.83 26.27 30.66
C LEU A 588 -23.43 27.15 29.47
N HIS A 589 -22.95 26.50 28.41
CA HIS A 589 -22.82 27.11 27.11
C HIS A 589 -24.07 26.82 26.28
N TYR A 590 -24.50 27.80 25.49
CA TYR A 590 -25.67 27.70 24.62
C TYR A 590 -25.21 27.79 23.16
N PRO A 591 -24.44 26.81 22.67
CA PRO A 591 -24.12 26.78 21.24
C PRO A 591 -25.44 26.64 20.47
N VAL A 592 -25.56 27.38 19.37
CA VAL A 592 -26.69 27.24 18.44
C VAL A 592 -26.13 26.56 17.20
N ARG A 593 -26.22 25.23 17.16
CA ARG A 593 -25.81 24.44 16.00
C ARG A 593 -27.05 24.09 15.17
N THR A 594 -26.83 23.82 13.88
CA THR A 594 -27.93 23.52 12.97
C THR A 594 -28.47 22.11 13.23
N ILE A 595 -29.80 22.00 13.34
CA ILE A 595 -30.50 20.72 13.26
C ILE A 595 -30.66 20.34 11.79
N ASP A 596 -30.21 19.15 11.41
CA ASP A 596 -30.43 18.60 10.08
C ASP A 596 -31.56 17.57 10.12
N ALA A 597 -32.74 18.01 9.66
CA ALA A 597 -33.93 17.20 9.50
C ALA A 597 -34.16 16.80 8.03
N SER A 598 -33.12 16.80 7.19
CA SER A 598 -33.28 16.56 5.76
C SER A 598 -33.60 15.11 5.41
N HIS A 599 -32.99 14.13 6.09
CA HIS A 599 -33.24 12.70 5.86
C HIS A 599 -34.70 12.35 6.18
N PRO A 600 -35.41 11.52 5.38
CA PRO A 600 -36.84 11.25 5.58
C PRO A 600 -37.18 10.72 6.97
N GLN A 601 -36.33 9.86 7.54
CA GLN A 601 -36.60 9.17 8.82
C GLN A 601 -35.68 9.59 9.97
N ILE A 602 -34.53 10.21 9.69
CA ILE A 602 -33.50 10.48 10.69
C ILE A 602 -33.33 11.98 10.88
N LEU A 603 -33.15 12.40 12.12
CA LEU A 603 -32.88 13.75 12.58
C LEU A 603 -31.48 13.79 13.19
N LEU A 604 -30.66 14.73 12.74
CA LEU A 604 -29.36 15.04 13.37
C LEU A 604 -29.44 16.36 14.14
N ASP A 605 -29.47 16.26 15.47
CA ASP A 605 -29.37 17.38 16.40
C ASP A 605 -27.91 17.52 16.88
N ARG A 606 -27.21 18.53 16.33
CA ARG A 606 -25.78 18.76 16.59
C ARG A 606 -25.51 19.37 17.97
N ASP A 607 -26.51 19.97 18.60
CA ASP A 607 -26.36 20.50 19.96
C ASP A 607 -26.17 19.34 20.93
N ARG A 608 -26.84 18.21 20.70
CA ARG A 608 -26.72 17.02 21.56
C ARG A 608 -25.47 16.16 21.27
N CYS A 609 -24.63 16.50 20.30
CA CYS A 609 -23.52 15.64 19.92
C CYS A 609 -22.32 15.79 20.86
N ILE A 610 -21.87 14.69 21.46
CA ILE A 610 -20.70 14.64 22.36
C ILE A 610 -19.41 14.19 21.66
N HIS A 611 -19.37 14.19 20.33
CA HIS A 611 -18.20 13.78 19.54
C HIS A 611 -17.63 12.39 19.92
N CYS A 612 -18.52 11.44 20.22
CA CYS A 612 -18.14 10.08 20.57
C CYS A 612 -17.62 9.25 19.38
N GLY A 613 -17.82 9.72 18.15
CA GLY A 613 -17.40 9.04 16.92
C GLY A 613 -18.13 7.73 16.61
N LEU A 614 -19.12 7.31 17.41
CA LEU A 614 -19.79 6.01 17.24
C LEU A 614 -20.49 5.89 15.89
N CYS A 615 -21.23 6.92 15.45
CA CYS A 615 -21.95 6.93 14.17
C CYS A 615 -21.01 6.86 12.95
N GLU A 616 -19.97 7.70 12.90
CA GLU A 616 -18.94 7.67 11.86
C GLU A 616 -18.25 6.30 11.80
N ARG A 617 -17.83 5.79 12.96
CA ARG A 617 -17.07 4.55 13.04
C ARG A 617 -17.92 3.33 12.77
N SER A 618 -19.17 3.27 13.22
CA SER A 618 -20.05 2.15 12.85
C SER A 618 -20.40 2.19 11.37
N HIS A 619 -20.62 3.36 10.79
CA HIS A 619 -20.91 3.46 9.36
C HIS A 619 -19.74 2.95 8.53
N HIS A 620 -18.52 3.29 8.93
CA HIS A 620 -17.31 2.87 8.25
C HIS A 620 -16.91 1.41 8.53
N GLU A 621 -16.80 1.02 9.81
CA GLU A 621 -16.26 -0.27 10.25
C GLU A 621 -17.28 -1.42 10.14
N VAL A 622 -18.59 -1.13 10.18
CA VAL A 622 -19.67 -2.14 10.21
C VAL A 622 -20.59 -2.03 9.00
N ASP A 623 -21.16 -0.86 8.75
CA ASP A 623 -22.13 -0.67 7.66
C ASP A 623 -21.45 -0.60 6.28
N GLY A 624 -20.12 -0.37 6.24
CA GLY A 624 -19.31 -0.30 5.01
C GLY A 624 -19.54 0.95 4.17
N LYS A 625 -20.08 2.01 4.79
CA LYS A 625 -20.51 3.27 4.20
C LYS A 625 -19.79 4.46 4.86
N ASN A 626 -20.08 5.70 4.44
CA ASN A 626 -19.41 6.88 5.00
C ASN A 626 -20.28 8.15 4.98
N ALA A 627 -21.43 8.13 5.65
CA ALA A 627 -22.36 9.25 5.73
C ALA A 627 -21.95 10.33 6.72
N PHE A 628 -21.00 10.05 7.63
CA PHE A 628 -20.64 10.95 8.72
C PHE A 628 -19.14 11.20 8.80
N CYS A 629 -18.76 12.44 9.14
CA CYS A 629 -17.41 12.78 9.56
C CYS A 629 -17.45 13.91 10.61
N VAL A 630 -16.39 14.08 11.40
CA VAL A 630 -16.25 15.27 12.26
C VAL A 630 -15.47 16.35 11.50
N GLY A 631 -16.18 17.40 11.09
CA GLY A 631 -15.60 18.59 10.47
C GLY A 631 -15.28 19.69 11.49
N GLY A 632 -14.40 20.62 11.13
CA GLY A 632 -14.02 21.75 11.99
C GLY A 632 -12.93 21.43 13.02
N ARG A 633 -12.67 22.36 13.94
CA ARG A 633 -11.67 22.23 15.02
C ARG A 633 -12.07 23.04 16.25
N GLY A 634 -11.62 22.63 17.44
CA GLY A 634 -11.94 23.32 18.69
C GLY A 634 -13.45 23.47 18.89
N GLU A 635 -13.90 24.66 19.28
CA GLU A 635 -15.34 24.97 19.47
C GLU A 635 -16.19 24.91 18.19
N HIS A 636 -15.56 24.87 17.01
CA HIS A 636 -16.26 24.74 15.73
C HIS A 636 -16.38 23.29 15.23
N ALA A 637 -15.83 22.32 15.99
CA ALA A 637 -15.96 20.91 15.66
C ALA A 637 -17.44 20.50 15.66
N ARG A 638 -17.89 19.81 14.61
CA ARG A 638 -19.28 19.36 14.47
C ARG A 638 -19.36 18.08 13.65
N LEU A 639 -20.38 17.27 13.92
CA LEU A 639 -20.69 16.13 13.06
C LEU A 639 -21.30 16.64 11.74
N GLU A 640 -20.71 16.25 10.62
CA GLU A 640 -21.10 16.64 9.26
C GLU A 640 -21.53 15.43 8.46
N ALA A 641 -22.41 15.67 7.48
CA ALA A 641 -22.77 14.68 6.49
C ALA A 641 -21.71 14.68 5.38
N THR A 642 -21.18 13.51 5.00
CA THR A 642 -20.08 13.40 4.03
C THR A 642 -20.58 13.48 2.57
N CYS A 643 -21.19 14.61 2.22
CA CYS A 643 -21.69 14.91 0.88
C CYS A 643 -21.51 16.40 0.57
N ASP A 644 -21.51 16.76 -0.71
CA ASP A 644 -21.27 18.15 -1.15
C ASP A 644 -22.31 19.15 -0.60
N SER A 645 -23.54 18.69 -0.36
CA SER A 645 -24.59 19.53 0.19
C SER A 645 -24.51 19.69 1.72
N GLY A 646 -23.73 18.85 2.40
CA GLY A 646 -23.67 18.76 3.86
C GLY A 646 -24.99 18.32 4.51
N ARG A 647 -25.93 17.76 3.74
CA ARG A 647 -27.26 17.33 4.19
C ARG A 647 -27.36 15.82 4.29
N LEU A 648 -27.95 15.35 5.39
CA LEU A 648 -28.16 13.93 5.66
C LEU A 648 -29.05 13.21 4.62
N ALA A 649 -29.95 13.92 3.94
CA ALA A 649 -30.78 13.34 2.86
C ALA A 649 -29.98 12.92 1.62
N ASP A 650 -28.79 13.51 1.44
CA ASP A 650 -27.98 13.33 0.24
C ASP A 650 -26.82 12.34 0.50
N THR A 651 -26.82 11.67 1.64
CA THR A 651 -25.90 10.56 1.96
C THR A 651 -26.54 9.20 1.66
N ASP A 652 -25.76 8.13 1.81
CA ASP A 652 -26.20 6.74 1.68
C ASP A 652 -26.65 6.11 3.02
N LEU A 653 -26.94 6.95 4.03
CA LEU A 653 -27.44 6.51 5.33
C LEU A 653 -28.82 5.86 5.18
N ASP A 654 -28.94 4.64 5.70
CA ASP A 654 -30.20 3.89 5.78
C ASP A 654 -30.68 3.79 7.24
N GLU A 655 -31.98 3.66 7.45
CA GLU A 655 -32.59 3.51 8.78
C GLU A 655 -32.12 2.24 9.50
N ALA A 656 -31.80 1.19 8.73
CA ALA A 656 -31.29 -0.09 9.23
C ALA A 656 -29.78 -0.07 9.54
N ASP A 657 -29.06 0.98 9.14
CA ASP A 657 -27.62 1.08 9.43
C ASP A 657 -27.39 1.16 10.96
N LEU A 658 -26.33 0.53 11.45
CA LEU A 658 -25.94 0.64 12.86
C LEU A 658 -25.67 2.11 13.22
N ALA A 659 -25.10 2.89 12.30
CA ALA A 659 -24.86 4.31 12.48
C ALA A 659 -26.12 5.13 12.79
N ALA A 660 -27.29 4.75 12.27
CA ALA A 660 -28.55 5.42 12.56
C ALA A 660 -29.06 5.14 13.99
N ASN A 661 -28.65 4.01 14.59
CA ASN A 661 -29.20 3.48 15.84
C ASN A 661 -28.20 3.50 17.03
N ILE A 662 -26.94 3.86 16.80
CA ILE A 662 -25.86 3.75 17.80
C ILE A 662 -25.68 5.00 18.70
N CYS A 663 -26.47 6.07 18.55
CA CYS A 663 -26.19 7.31 19.27
C CYS A 663 -26.44 7.20 20.80
N PRO A 664 -25.47 7.49 21.68
CA PRO A 664 -25.62 7.34 23.13
C PRO A 664 -26.43 8.45 23.80
N VAL A 665 -26.65 9.56 23.11
CA VAL A 665 -27.16 10.82 23.68
C VAL A 665 -28.32 11.43 22.91
N GLY A 666 -28.76 10.78 21.81
CA GLY A 666 -29.87 11.26 21.00
C GLY A 666 -29.51 12.46 20.13
N ALA A 667 -28.26 12.54 19.66
CA ALA A 667 -27.87 13.44 18.57
C ALA A 667 -28.35 12.94 17.20
N LEU A 668 -28.49 11.62 17.04
CA LEU A 668 -29.18 11.00 15.91
C LEU A 668 -30.45 10.33 16.44
N LEU A 669 -31.58 10.66 15.83
CA LEU A 669 -32.90 10.27 16.29
C LEU A 669 -33.80 9.90 15.12
N HIS A 670 -34.65 8.91 15.31
CA HIS A 670 -35.75 8.62 14.39
C HIS A 670 -36.81 9.70 14.52
N LYS A 671 -37.44 10.13 13.43
CA LYS A 671 -38.50 11.16 13.47
C LYS A 671 -39.84 10.62 13.98
N HIS A 672 -40.00 9.30 14.02
CA HIS A 672 -41.21 8.59 14.41
C HIS A 672 -40.89 7.63 15.56
N GLY A 673 -41.86 7.40 16.45
CA GLY A 673 -41.70 6.47 17.59
C GLY A 673 -41.03 7.06 18.84
N ASN A 674 -40.56 8.31 18.81
CA ASN A 674 -40.04 8.98 20.01
C ASN A 674 -41.14 9.14 21.07
N TYR A 675 -40.74 9.05 22.35
CA TYR A 675 -41.65 9.09 23.51
C TYR A 675 -42.68 7.94 23.59
N ALA A 676 -42.53 6.87 22.79
CA ALA A 676 -43.42 5.71 22.84
C ALA A 676 -43.35 4.97 24.19
N THR A 677 -42.18 4.96 24.85
CA THR A 677 -42.00 4.36 26.17
C THR A 677 -42.32 5.38 27.28
N PRO A 678 -43.30 5.12 28.15
CA PRO A 678 -43.64 6.01 29.25
C PRO A 678 -42.49 6.26 30.22
N ILE A 679 -42.48 7.45 30.84
CA ILE A 679 -41.59 7.75 31.97
C ILE A 679 -41.89 6.77 33.11
N GLY A 680 -40.84 6.15 33.66
CA GLY A 680 -40.92 5.09 34.67
C GLY A 680 -40.73 3.69 34.09
N GLU A 681 -40.80 3.53 32.76
CA GLU A 681 -40.66 2.24 32.07
C GLU A 681 -39.43 2.17 31.15
N ARG A 682 -38.66 3.27 31.03
CA ARG A 682 -37.47 3.33 30.17
C ARG A 682 -36.30 2.56 30.81
N LEU A 683 -35.30 2.20 30.00
CA LEU A 683 -34.21 1.30 30.39
C LEU A 683 -33.51 1.77 31.67
N TYR A 684 -33.13 3.05 31.72
CA TYR A 684 -32.45 3.66 32.86
C TYR A 684 -33.38 4.32 33.88
N ASP A 685 -34.71 4.26 33.67
CA ASP A 685 -35.65 4.56 34.75
C ASP A 685 -35.75 3.37 35.74
N THR A 686 -35.49 2.16 35.24
CA THR A 686 -35.68 0.89 35.97
C THR A 686 -34.38 0.19 36.33
N HIS A 687 -33.27 0.54 35.67
CA HIS A 687 -31.94 -0.04 35.90
C HIS A 687 -30.87 1.06 35.97
N THR A 688 -29.85 0.86 36.77
CA THR A 688 -28.65 1.69 36.73
C THR A 688 -27.83 1.38 35.48
N ILE A 689 -27.05 2.34 34.99
CA ILE A 689 -26.17 2.09 33.84
C ILE A 689 -25.08 1.07 34.16
N ALA A 690 -24.69 0.92 35.42
CA ALA A 690 -23.73 -0.09 35.84
C ALA A 690 -24.32 -1.52 35.75
N GLU A 691 -25.60 -1.70 36.08
CA GLU A 691 -26.30 -2.99 35.91
C GLU A 691 -26.45 -3.37 34.44
N ILE A 692 -26.72 -2.39 33.57
CA ILE A 692 -26.80 -2.61 32.12
C ILE A 692 -25.42 -2.84 31.49
N GLY A 693 -24.38 -2.23 32.05
CA GLY A 693 -23.03 -2.31 31.52
C GLY A 693 -22.91 -1.66 30.15
N ASN A 694 -22.49 -2.44 29.15
CA ASN A 694 -22.52 -2.01 27.76
C ASN A 694 -23.92 -2.29 27.18
N ARG A 695 -24.72 -1.24 26.96
CA ARG A 695 -26.09 -1.39 26.46
C ARG A 695 -26.18 -2.19 25.16
N TYR A 696 -25.22 -2.05 24.25
CA TYR A 696 -25.23 -2.74 22.96
C TYR A 696 -24.99 -4.25 23.07
N ALA A 697 -24.53 -4.72 24.23
CA ALA A 697 -24.35 -6.13 24.55
C ALA A 697 -25.42 -6.66 25.54
N HIS A 698 -26.33 -5.79 26.02
CA HIS A 698 -27.26 -6.16 27.08
C HIS A 698 -28.58 -6.71 26.51
N PRO A 699 -29.12 -7.84 27.00
CA PRO A 699 -30.34 -8.45 26.45
C PRO A 699 -31.61 -7.58 26.50
N LEU A 700 -31.66 -6.61 27.41
CA LEU A 700 -32.78 -5.66 27.50
C LEU A 700 -32.69 -4.50 26.48
N TYR A 701 -31.55 -4.35 25.80
CA TYR A 701 -31.43 -3.41 24.71
C TYR A 701 -32.08 -4.01 23.46
N ARG A 702 -33.15 -3.36 22.99
CA ARG A 702 -33.82 -3.70 21.73
C ARG A 702 -33.35 -2.72 20.66
N ASP A 703 -32.84 -3.25 19.55
CA ASP A 703 -32.51 -2.44 18.38
C ASP A 703 -33.82 -1.84 17.83
N PRO A 704 -33.92 -0.51 17.65
CA PRO A 704 -35.11 0.12 17.07
C PRO A 704 -35.50 -0.45 15.70
N ALA A 705 -34.57 -1.05 14.95
CA ALA A 705 -34.81 -1.65 13.64
C ALA A 705 -35.29 -3.12 13.67
N GLY A 706 -35.38 -3.74 14.85
CA GLY A 706 -35.52 -5.21 14.98
C GLY A 706 -36.93 -5.79 15.04
N ASP A 707 -37.97 -5.01 15.33
CA ASP A 707 -39.35 -5.51 15.54
C ASP A 707 -40.37 -4.74 14.67
N ALA A 708 -40.24 -4.86 13.34
CA ALA A 708 -41.32 -4.50 12.40
C ALA A 708 -42.20 -5.71 12.00
N ASP A 709 -42.03 -6.86 12.66
CA ASP A 709 -42.87 -8.06 12.50
C ASP A 709 -43.23 -8.64 13.89
N ASP A 710 -44.21 -8.03 14.57
CA ASP A 710 -45.20 -8.72 15.42
C ASP A 710 -46.47 -7.87 15.65
#